data_AF-A0A139SK82-F1
#
_entry.id   AF-A0A139SK82-F1
#
_cell.length_a   1.000
_cell.length_b   1.000
_cell.length_c   1.000
_cell.angle_alpha   90.00
_cell.angle_beta   90.00
_cell.angle_gamma   90.00
#
_symmetry.space_group_name_H-M   'P 1'
#
loop_
_entity.id
_entity.type
_entity.pdbx_description
1 polymer ?
#
loop_
_entity_poly.entity_id
_entity_poly.type
_entity_poly.pdbx_seq_one_letter_code
_entity_poly.pdbx_strand_id
1 'polypeptide(L)'
;MLVATAHAQLLPPPARRSDTAWPEVETPASPEAEITAATAPRPDSVFPQSTLKRLPAPAAAPEFAADFAADLFNYLAEPESDAITPHAELVISDGKVIELERDWHVTLGTSAGQIRWAGSGGFAAYGRDRFLWVHGDTFPLIWGKTTHFIGASDVLVFGTVDSDATLIWDKKIDLGGGPRTIRLIDNPADRWRTAVRFNQGFTNGDLVFEGIGVADLSAANNDWQGNLTVNQAELRVNVGASLHGLYSITIEQGARFVVDNLGNHASSLGGHYLENRLSQFTTINLNSGAFSYLGQKSGNSFERTGIIELLGGANVIDVTNYRPGQSTVLTLGGLYRDSGATLNLTNSNAAWGGAFGTGGYTPQLKFRDRAGPWAMPELEGGILPWATVNGEHFATLKGKHLVAYTDYYTGDPNTWEAPHNASLTTHQYLSTDRSINSLRFAADSSLQLDAHTKLTLNAGALLSTGGDGLQAIHGGELLTPERELLVHVYKGWFSIHSNIRQTLPSNSSGIGLVKSGDGTLVLESKDLSALRGDHYLHEGTLILARRGDGIGLGGHLFVGNGGRDGAKLELYGDNQLQRSASMTLRGNRIREGIFPDHSNTSLELYSVEQYLDTLTIEGACALNFANGPSVNDLIGFDHIVIADNTSELIVYGWEELTKHLLIHRSAEAEIAQYLGRIKFGYDEDPAHLIDYNADYFEIVPTWYNGAPEPGTTGAVLAAGALGFFAWRRRRVANKYA
;
A
#
# COMPACT_ATOMS: atom_id res chain seq x y z
N MET A 1 17.27 53.02 -27.90
CA MET A 1 16.95 52.95 -29.34
C MET A 1 15.78 51.98 -29.48
N LEU A 2 14.59 52.52 -29.85
CA LEU A 2 13.29 51.92 -30.26
C LEU A 2 12.82 50.62 -29.57
N VAL A 3 11.73 50.51 -28.79
CA VAL A 3 10.32 51.01 -28.79
C VAL A 3 9.47 50.60 -30.00
N ALA A 4 8.52 49.67 -29.80
CA ALA A 4 7.20 49.58 -30.46
C ALA A 4 6.33 48.54 -29.68
N THR A 5 5.37 48.87 -28.83
CA THR A 5 3.98 49.40 -29.00
C THR A 5 2.94 48.34 -29.43
N ALA A 6 1.88 48.27 -28.61
CA ALA A 6 0.69 47.43 -28.70
C ALA A 6 -0.31 47.84 -29.80
N HIS A 7 -1.24 46.94 -30.15
CA HIS A 7 -2.60 47.32 -30.53
C HIS A 7 -3.63 46.22 -30.22
N ALA A 8 -4.61 46.59 -29.41
CA ALA A 8 -5.89 45.92 -29.24
C ALA A 8 -6.91 46.49 -30.23
N GLN A 9 -7.81 45.68 -30.75
CA GLN A 9 -9.03 46.14 -31.42
C GLN A 9 -10.26 45.38 -30.92
N LEU A 10 -11.18 46.18 -30.39
CA LEU A 10 -12.55 45.86 -29.99
C LEU A 10 -13.42 45.66 -31.24
N LEU A 11 -14.33 44.69 -31.21
CA LEU A 11 -15.49 44.61 -32.10
C LEU A 11 -16.79 44.59 -31.28
N PRO A 12 -17.87 45.28 -31.73
CA PRO A 12 -19.10 45.48 -30.98
C PRO A 12 -20.16 44.38 -31.22
N PRO A 13 -21.21 44.28 -30.39
CA PRO A 13 -22.28 43.28 -30.53
C PRO A 13 -23.41 43.78 -31.46
N PRO A 14 -24.12 42.90 -32.18
CA PRO A 14 -25.37 43.28 -32.84
C PRO A 14 -26.61 43.04 -31.96
N ALA A 15 -27.56 43.93 -32.19
CA ALA A 15 -28.79 44.19 -31.47
C ALA A 15 -29.91 43.13 -31.60
N ARG A 16 -30.83 43.25 -30.63
CA ARG A 16 -32.22 42.73 -30.58
C ARG A 16 -33.10 43.19 -31.76
N ARG A 17 -34.03 42.32 -32.16
CA ARG A 17 -35.44 42.54 -32.60
C ARG A 17 -35.98 41.19 -33.10
N SER A 18 -37.24 40.79 -33.05
CA SER A 18 -38.51 41.21 -32.44
C SER A 18 -39.53 40.15 -32.91
N ASP A 19 -40.45 39.77 -32.03
CA ASP A 19 -41.85 39.39 -32.26
C ASP A 19 -42.24 38.56 -33.48
N THR A 20 -42.81 37.37 -33.23
CA THR A 20 -44.06 36.93 -33.90
C THR A 20 -44.86 35.98 -33.01
N ALA A 21 -46.16 36.19 -33.04
CA ALA A 21 -47.25 35.72 -32.19
C ALA A 21 -47.97 34.46 -32.74
N TRP A 22 -48.40 33.57 -31.81
CA TRP A 22 -49.68 32.81 -31.68
C TRP A 22 -50.18 31.90 -32.85
N PRO A 23 -51.08 30.88 -32.64
CA PRO A 23 -52.09 30.64 -31.58
C PRO A 23 -51.94 29.29 -30.81
N GLU A 24 -52.31 29.17 -29.53
CA GLU A 24 -53.66 29.02 -28.93
C GLU A 24 -54.44 27.77 -29.40
N VAL A 25 -54.38 26.68 -28.64
CA VAL A 25 -55.39 25.60 -28.60
C VAL A 25 -55.52 25.07 -27.16
N GLU A 26 -56.77 24.80 -26.81
CA GLU A 26 -57.42 24.62 -25.52
C GLU A 26 -56.96 23.45 -24.64
N THR A 27 -57.07 23.69 -23.32
CA THR A 27 -57.09 22.72 -22.21
C THR A 27 -58.29 21.76 -22.26
N PRO A 28 -58.22 20.60 -21.58
CA PRO A 28 -59.09 20.48 -20.41
C PRO A 28 -58.50 19.75 -19.18
N ALA A 29 -58.94 20.27 -18.02
CA ALA A 29 -59.32 19.60 -16.77
C ALA A 29 -58.29 18.82 -15.92
N SER A 30 -58.09 19.40 -14.72
CA SER A 30 -57.56 18.85 -13.46
C SER A 30 -58.31 17.59 -12.97
N PRO A 31 -57.73 16.79 -12.06
CA PRO A 31 -58.09 17.01 -10.66
C PRO A 31 -56.92 17.05 -9.67
N GLU A 32 -57.16 17.86 -8.65
CA GLU A 32 -56.34 18.18 -7.49
C GLU A 32 -56.01 16.94 -6.63
N ALA A 33 -54.76 16.85 -6.18
CA ALA A 33 -54.38 16.05 -5.02
C ALA A 33 -53.51 16.93 -4.11
N GLU A 34 -54.10 17.33 -2.97
CA GLU A 34 -53.43 17.98 -1.85
C GLU A 34 -52.30 17.10 -1.30
N ILE A 35 -51.10 17.67 -1.18
CA ILE A 35 -50.01 17.10 -0.37
C ILE A 35 -49.87 17.97 0.88
N THR A 36 -50.42 17.49 1.98
CA THR A 36 -50.22 18.04 3.33
C THR A 36 -49.02 17.38 4.01
N ALA A 37 -48.28 18.20 4.75
CA ALA A 37 -47.02 17.88 5.42
C ALA A 37 -47.15 16.77 6.48
N ALA A 38 -46.23 15.80 6.45
CA ALA A 38 -46.12 14.75 7.45
C ALA A 38 -45.47 15.30 8.74
N THR A 39 -46.20 15.14 9.84
CA THR A 39 -45.79 15.47 11.21
C THR A 39 -45.41 14.17 11.93
N ALA A 40 -44.39 14.22 12.79
CA ALA A 40 -43.84 13.07 13.53
C ALA A 40 -44.86 12.27 14.36
N PRO A 41 -44.68 10.95 14.57
CA PRO A 41 -45.57 10.17 15.42
C PRO A 41 -45.14 10.19 16.90
N ARG A 42 -46.10 10.50 17.77
CA ARG A 42 -46.09 10.12 19.20
C ARG A 42 -46.64 8.69 19.35
N PRO A 43 -46.11 7.87 20.27
CA PRO A 43 -46.76 6.63 20.66
C PRO A 43 -47.37 6.75 22.07
N ASP A 44 -48.63 6.36 22.21
CA ASP A 44 -49.24 5.97 23.48
C ASP A 44 -50.23 4.81 23.24
N SER A 45 -49.94 3.62 23.79
CA SER A 45 -50.95 2.61 24.17
C SER A 45 -50.38 1.50 25.09
N VAL A 46 -50.48 1.72 26.40
CA VAL A 46 -51.11 0.87 27.45
C VAL A 46 -51.22 -0.68 27.24
N PHE A 47 -50.40 -1.43 28.01
CA PHE A 47 -50.56 -2.71 28.77
C PHE A 47 -50.97 -4.05 28.06
N PRO A 48 -50.56 -5.28 28.55
CA PRO A 48 -50.40 -5.67 29.96
C PRO A 48 -49.11 -6.44 30.37
N GLN A 49 -48.82 -6.38 31.67
CA GLN A 49 -47.72 -7.06 32.35
C GLN A 49 -47.93 -8.59 32.40
N SER A 50 -46.94 -9.34 31.90
CA SER A 50 -46.79 -10.77 32.18
C SER A 50 -45.79 -11.01 33.31
N THR A 51 -46.26 -11.77 34.29
CA THR A 51 -45.61 -12.28 35.50
C THR A 51 -44.24 -12.92 35.24
N LEU A 52 -43.15 -12.24 35.66
CA LEU A 52 -41.82 -12.83 35.76
C LEU A 52 -41.69 -13.64 37.05
N LYS A 53 -41.68 -14.96 36.88
CA LYS A 53 -41.44 -15.96 37.92
C LYS A 53 -39.97 -15.85 38.37
N ARG A 54 -39.75 -15.56 39.66
CA ARG A 54 -38.44 -15.53 40.32
C ARG A 54 -37.73 -16.87 40.13
N LEU A 55 -36.58 -16.86 39.46
CA LEU A 55 -35.58 -17.92 39.57
C LEU A 55 -34.78 -17.73 40.88
N PRO A 56 -34.45 -18.80 41.61
CA PRO A 56 -33.71 -18.71 42.86
C PRO A 56 -32.23 -18.36 42.60
N ALA A 57 -31.67 -17.53 43.49
CA ALA A 57 -30.27 -17.15 43.50
C ALA A 57 -29.35 -18.37 43.70
N PRO A 58 -28.24 -18.49 42.95
CA PRO A 58 -27.22 -19.49 43.25
C PRO A 58 -26.47 -19.10 44.53
N ALA A 59 -26.37 -20.07 45.43
CA ALA A 59 -25.63 -19.97 46.68
C ALA A 59 -24.13 -19.79 46.41
N ALA A 60 -23.51 -18.92 47.21
CA ALA A 60 -22.11 -18.56 47.18
C ALA A 60 -21.16 -19.76 47.39
N ALA A 61 -20.11 -19.82 46.58
CA ALA A 61 -18.86 -20.52 46.90
C ALA A 61 -17.78 -19.44 47.17
N PRO A 62 -17.31 -19.26 48.42
CA PRO A 62 -16.46 -18.13 48.78
C PRO A 62 -14.95 -18.36 48.57
N GLU A 63 -14.52 -19.45 47.93
CA GLU A 63 -13.08 -19.76 47.82
C GLU A 63 -12.40 -19.25 46.54
N PHE A 64 -13.14 -18.93 45.46
CA PHE A 64 -12.50 -18.50 44.20
C PHE A 64 -12.14 -17.00 44.14
N ALA A 65 -12.76 -16.17 45.00
CA ALA A 65 -12.54 -14.72 45.01
C ALA A 65 -11.28 -14.32 45.81
N ALA A 66 -10.81 -15.16 46.72
CA ALA A 66 -9.60 -14.90 47.51
C ALA A 66 -8.32 -15.20 46.71
N ASP A 67 -8.30 -16.29 45.94
CA ASP A 67 -7.15 -16.63 45.08
C ASP A 67 -7.02 -15.68 43.89
N PHE A 68 -8.13 -15.25 43.28
CA PHE A 68 -8.07 -14.27 42.19
C PHE A 68 -7.61 -12.88 42.66
N ALA A 69 -7.96 -12.49 43.90
CA ALA A 69 -7.48 -11.24 44.48
C ALA A 69 -6.00 -11.31 44.89
N ALA A 70 -5.51 -12.47 45.33
CA ALA A 70 -4.10 -12.68 45.66
C ALA A 70 -3.20 -12.74 44.41
N ASP A 71 -3.66 -13.40 43.33
CA ASP A 71 -2.94 -13.43 42.06
C ASP A 71 -2.97 -12.06 41.35
N LEU A 72 -4.07 -11.31 41.43
CA LEU A 72 -4.13 -9.96 40.90
C LEU A 72 -3.24 -8.99 41.68
N PHE A 73 -3.08 -9.16 43.00
CA PHE A 73 -2.14 -8.38 43.80
C PHE A 73 -0.68 -8.75 43.57
N ASN A 74 -0.38 -10.02 43.22
CA ASN A 74 0.98 -10.43 42.86
C ASN A 74 1.33 -10.03 41.42
N TYR A 75 0.36 -9.99 40.50
CA TYR A 75 0.55 -9.51 39.12
C TYR A 75 0.67 -7.98 39.05
N LEU A 76 0.04 -7.25 39.98
CA LEU A 76 0.20 -5.79 40.13
C LEU A 76 1.39 -5.40 41.05
N ALA A 77 2.14 -6.37 41.56
CA ALA A 77 3.34 -6.17 42.38
C ALA A 77 4.62 -6.61 41.66
N GLU A 78 4.59 -6.75 40.32
CA GLU A 78 5.82 -6.59 39.55
C GLU A 78 6.31 -5.15 39.73
N PRO A 79 7.63 -4.93 39.94
CA PRO A 79 8.13 -3.62 40.27
C PRO A 79 7.76 -2.65 39.14
N GLU A 80 7.10 -1.55 39.53
CA GLU A 80 7.02 -0.34 38.73
C GLU A 80 8.37 -0.12 38.04
N SER A 81 8.28 0.18 36.73
CA SER A 81 9.34 0.68 35.85
C SER A 81 10.66 0.96 36.57
N ASP A 82 11.74 0.29 36.16
CA ASP A 82 13.12 0.57 36.60
C ASP A 82 13.44 2.07 36.45
N ALA A 83 13.06 2.86 37.46
CA ALA A 83 13.46 4.24 37.61
C ALA A 83 14.97 4.18 37.77
N ILE A 84 15.68 4.53 36.70
CA ILE A 84 17.14 4.46 36.54
C ILE A 84 17.82 4.81 37.86
N THR A 85 18.16 3.79 38.63
CA THR A 85 18.82 3.95 39.93
C THR A 85 20.31 4.08 39.62
N PRO A 86 21.01 5.11 40.13
CA PRO A 86 22.34 5.52 39.66
C PRO A 86 23.49 4.59 40.09
N HIS A 87 23.21 3.31 40.37
CA HIS A 87 24.14 2.38 41.01
C HIS A 87 24.78 1.36 40.07
N ALA A 88 24.32 1.23 38.82
CA ALA A 88 24.87 0.29 37.84
C ALA A 88 25.20 0.95 36.49
N GLU A 89 26.08 0.29 35.72
CA GLU A 89 26.24 0.52 34.29
C GLU A 89 24.96 0.11 33.56
N LEU A 90 24.52 0.90 32.59
CA LEU A 90 23.41 0.52 31.72
C LEU A 90 23.93 0.06 30.36
N VAL A 91 23.70 -1.22 30.06
CA VAL A 91 24.11 -1.86 28.82
C VAL A 91 22.91 -1.97 27.87
N ILE A 92 23.09 -1.48 26.64
CA ILE A 92 22.10 -1.55 25.57
C ILE A 92 22.53 -2.66 24.60
N SER A 93 21.71 -3.71 24.48
CA SER A 93 21.92 -4.84 23.57
C SER A 93 20.59 -5.43 23.14
N ASP A 94 20.63 -6.33 22.15
CA ASP A 94 19.51 -7.18 21.76
C ASP A 94 18.22 -6.43 21.41
N GLY A 95 18.37 -5.22 20.84
CA GLY A 95 17.24 -4.37 20.46
C GLY A 95 16.58 -3.64 21.64
N LYS A 96 17.12 -3.74 22.86
CA LYS A 96 16.58 -3.07 24.05
C LYS A 96 16.45 -1.57 23.83
N VAL A 97 15.27 -1.04 24.16
CA VAL A 97 14.97 0.40 24.16
C VAL A 97 14.82 0.87 25.61
N ILE A 98 15.51 1.95 25.97
CA ILE A 98 15.42 2.56 27.30
C ILE A 98 14.37 3.66 27.29
N GLU A 99 13.45 3.59 28.23
CA GLU A 99 12.35 4.53 28.39
C GLU A 99 12.80 5.75 29.20
N LEU A 100 12.59 6.96 28.66
CA LEU A 100 12.97 8.21 29.30
C LEU A 100 11.76 8.95 29.84
N GLU A 101 11.69 9.06 31.16
CA GLU A 101 10.70 9.87 31.88
C GLU A 101 11.25 11.25 32.30
N ARG A 102 12.51 11.54 31.99
CA ARG A 102 13.21 12.80 32.24
C ARG A 102 14.29 13.05 31.19
N ASP A 103 14.66 14.31 31.05
CA ASP A 103 15.82 14.66 30.22
C ASP A 103 17.07 14.04 30.84
N TRP A 104 17.99 13.57 30.01
CA TRP A 104 19.13 12.79 30.47
C TRP A 104 20.44 13.23 29.84
N HIS A 105 21.38 13.62 30.71
CA HIS A 105 22.79 13.75 30.37
C HIS A 105 23.51 12.45 30.73
N VAL A 106 24.15 11.83 29.75
CA VAL A 106 24.78 10.54 29.93
C VAL A 106 26.20 10.54 29.37
N THR A 107 27.10 9.83 30.05
CA THR A 107 28.47 9.62 29.58
C THR A 107 28.63 8.19 29.10
N LEU A 108 29.36 8.01 28.01
CA LEU A 108 29.74 6.69 27.50
C LEU A 108 30.79 6.06 28.42
N GLY A 109 30.62 4.79 28.79
CA GLY A 109 31.58 4.06 29.62
C GLY A 109 30.96 2.91 30.39
N THR A 110 31.76 2.29 31.27
CA THR A 110 31.38 1.09 32.03
C THR A 110 31.18 1.31 33.53
N SER A 111 31.23 2.57 33.98
CA SER A 111 31.04 2.93 35.39
C SER A 111 29.56 3.14 35.72
N ALA A 112 29.23 3.18 37.00
CA ALA A 112 27.87 3.51 37.45
C ALA A 112 27.40 4.87 36.88
N GLY A 113 26.17 4.90 36.35
CA GLY A 113 25.61 6.09 35.71
C GLY A 113 26.13 6.38 34.30
N GLN A 114 26.95 5.49 33.74
CA GLN A 114 27.36 5.51 32.34
C GLN A 114 26.54 4.52 31.51
N ILE A 115 26.52 4.75 30.19
CA ILE A 115 25.91 3.81 29.24
C ILE A 115 26.97 3.25 28.30
N ARG A 116 26.70 2.04 27.81
CA ARG A 116 27.37 1.51 26.62
C ARG A 116 26.41 0.73 25.74
N TRP A 117 26.69 0.75 24.45
CA TRP A 117 26.13 -0.23 23.52
C TRP A 117 27.02 -1.47 23.50
N ALA A 118 26.38 -2.63 23.60
CA ALA A 118 26.97 -3.95 23.38
C ALA A 118 26.37 -4.66 22.15
N GLY A 119 25.37 -4.03 21.53
CA GLY A 119 24.70 -4.46 20.31
C GLY A 119 23.68 -3.39 19.87
N SER A 120 22.69 -3.80 19.08
CA SER A 120 21.57 -2.94 18.65
C SER A 120 20.67 -2.52 19.82
N GLY A 121 20.05 -1.34 19.73
CA GLY A 121 19.09 -0.81 20.71
C GLY A 121 19.07 0.72 20.76
N GLY A 122 18.33 1.31 21.70
CA GLY A 122 18.27 2.77 21.83
C GLY A 122 17.29 3.29 22.87
N PHE A 123 16.44 4.25 22.51
CA PHE A 123 15.67 5.05 23.48
C PHE A 123 14.25 5.41 23.02
N ALA A 124 13.36 5.58 23.98
CA ALA A 124 12.02 6.12 23.80
C ALA A 124 11.73 7.19 24.86
N ALA A 125 10.76 8.08 24.60
CA ALA A 125 10.40 9.17 25.49
C ALA A 125 8.95 9.05 25.94
N TYR A 126 8.70 9.34 27.22
CA TYR A 126 7.37 9.25 27.84
C TYR A 126 6.94 10.54 28.55
N GLY A 127 5.64 10.82 28.50
CA GLY A 127 4.89 11.90 29.14
C GLY A 127 5.10 13.31 28.55
N ARG A 128 6.29 13.62 28.04
CA ARG A 128 6.62 14.84 27.28
C ARG A 128 7.91 14.65 26.51
N ASP A 129 8.17 15.49 25.51
CA ASP A 129 9.43 15.45 24.74
C ASP A 129 10.65 15.46 25.68
N ARG A 130 11.62 14.56 25.44
CA ARG A 130 12.81 14.39 26.29
C ARG A 130 14.09 14.63 25.54
N PHE A 131 14.99 15.38 26.15
CA PHE A 131 16.34 15.55 25.63
C PHE A 131 17.26 14.42 26.09
N LEU A 132 18.03 13.89 25.15
CA LEU A 132 19.14 13.00 25.40
C LEU A 132 20.45 13.64 24.94
N TRP A 133 21.33 13.94 25.90
CA TRP A 133 22.68 14.43 25.65
C TRP A 133 23.68 13.30 25.92
N VAL A 134 24.16 12.68 24.85
CA VAL A 134 25.19 11.64 24.93
C VAL A 134 26.56 12.27 24.79
N HIS A 135 27.39 12.10 25.83
CA HIS A 135 28.76 12.58 25.91
C HIS A 135 28.84 14.12 25.86
N GLY A 136 29.12 14.75 27.00
CA GLY A 136 29.02 16.20 27.21
C GLY A 136 30.05 17.08 26.48
N ASP A 137 30.79 16.56 25.50
CA ASP A 137 31.69 17.34 24.65
C ASP A 137 31.03 17.79 23.33
N THR A 138 31.77 18.54 22.51
CA THR A 138 31.27 19.02 21.21
C THR A 138 31.67 18.13 20.03
N PHE A 139 32.43 17.06 20.26
CA PHE A 139 32.87 16.16 19.19
C PHE A 139 31.73 15.26 18.72
N PRO A 140 31.66 14.93 17.42
CA PRO A 140 30.65 14.00 16.91
C PRO A 140 30.86 12.58 17.46
N LEU A 141 29.77 11.84 17.62
CA LEU A 141 29.84 10.40 17.86
C LEU A 141 30.08 9.69 16.53
N ILE A 142 31.21 8.99 16.41
CA ILE A 142 31.58 8.27 15.20
C ILE A 142 31.09 6.82 15.33
N TRP A 143 30.10 6.46 14.51
CA TRP A 143 29.48 5.14 14.50
C TRP A 143 30.51 4.04 14.22
N GLY A 144 30.56 3.03 15.10
CA GLY A 144 31.51 1.92 15.03
C GLY A 144 32.95 2.28 15.40
N LYS A 145 33.24 3.51 15.86
CA LYS A 145 34.60 3.93 16.26
C LYS A 145 34.66 4.59 17.64
N THR A 146 33.66 5.40 18.01
CA THR A 146 33.60 5.98 19.35
C THR A 146 33.43 4.85 20.38
N THR A 147 34.35 4.75 21.33
CA THR A 147 34.33 3.70 22.34
C THR A 147 33.01 3.71 23.13
N HIS A 148 32.42 2.54 23.34
CA HIS A 148 31.13 2.33 24.02
C HIS A 148 29.89 2.90 23.30
N PHE A 149 30.06 3.51 22.12
CA PHE A 149 28.95 3.81 21.23
C PHE A 149 28.63 2.60 20.35
N ILE A 150 27.54 2.70 19.59
CA ILE A 150 27.02 1.64 18.74
C ILE A 150 28.06 1.09 17.74
N GLY A 151 28.06 -0.24 17.56
CA GLY A 151 28.96 -0.94 16.66
C GLY A 151 28.64 -0.72 15.18
N ALA A 152 29.61 -1.04 14.31
CA ALA A 152 29.49 -0.77 12.87
C ALA A 152 28.39 -1.56 12.14
N SER A 153 27.92 -2.66 12.73
CA SER A 153 26.85 -3.51 12.17
C SER A 153 25.56 -3.46 13.00
N ASP A 154 25.52 -2.61 14.03
CA ASP A 154 24.39 -2.51 14.94
C ASP A 154 23.42 -1.41 14.51
N VAL A 155 22.15 -1.56 14.92
CA VAL A 155 21.02 -0.67 14.61
C VAL A 155 20.68 0.21 15.81
N LEU A 156 20.53 1.52 15.57
CA LEU A 156 20.06 2.47 16.58
C LEU A 156 18.54 2.51 16.53
N VAL A 157 17.88 2.26 17.66
CA VAL A 157 16.42 2.10 17.72
C VAL A 157 15.78 3.27 18.46
N PHE A 158 14.71 3.84 17.91
CA PHE A 158 13.95 4.90 18.56
C PHE A 158 12.46 4.61 18.62
N GLY A 159 11.87 4.92 19.78
CA GLY A 159 10.46 4.69 20.07
C GLY A 159 10.17 3.25 20.53
N THR A 160 8.96 3.08 21.02
CA THR A 160 8.32 1.80 21.38
C THR A 160 6.83 1.90 21.00
N VAL A 161 6.13 0.76 21.02
CA VAL A 161 4.69 0.67 20.69
C VAL A 161 3.80 1.47 21.64
N ASP A 162 4.29 1.87 22.79
CA ASP A 162 3.55 2.57 23.84
C ASP A 162 4.11 3.97 24.15
N SER A 163 5.29 4.32 23.62
CA SER A 163 5.86 5.66 23.79
C SER A 163 4.93 6.78 23.29
N ASP A 164 4.75 7.82 24.09
CA ASP A 164 3.78 8.90 23.85
C ASP A 164 4.44 10.29 23.65
N ALA A 165 5.78 10.36 23.64
CA ALA A 165 6.51 11.62 23.45
C ALA A 165 7.70 11.52 22.49
N THR A 166 8.25 12.66 22.05
CA THR A 166 9.40 12.70 21.12
C THR A 166 10.72 12.60 21.87
N LEU A 167 11.62 11.73 21.43
CA LEU A 167 13.02 11.79 21.86
C LEU A 167 13.76 12.86 21.07
N ILE A 168 14.45 13.77 21.75
CA ILE A 168 15.29 14.80 21.14
C ILE A 168 16.75 14.38 21.27
N TRP A 169 17.32 13.94 20.15
CA TRP A 169 18.74 13.59 20.04
C TRP A 169 19.56 14.85 19.73
N ASP A 170 20.35 15.31 20.70
CA ASP A 170 21.11 16.57 20.59
C ASP A 170 22.62 16.33 20.55
N LYS A 171 23.04 15.43 19.65
CA LYS A 171 24.46 15.11 19.42
C LYS A 171 24.73 14.81 17.95
N LYS A 172 25.79 15.42 17.39
CA LYS A 172 26.19 15.18 15.99
C LYS A 172 26.65 13.73 15.81
N ILE A 173 26.26 13.10 14.70
CA ILE A 173 26.65 11.72 14.36
C ILE A 173 27.52 11.74 13.09
N ASP A 174 28.67 11.08 13.15
CA ASP A 174 29.47 10.70 11.98
C ASP A 174 29.19 9.22 11.71
N LEU A 175 28.71 8.88 10.51
CA LEU A 175 28.30 7.53 10.14
C LEU A 175 29.50 6.58 9.96
N GLY A 176 30.73 7.10 10.05
CA GLY A 176 31.97 6.32 10.04
C GLY A 176 32.39 5.84 8.66
N GLY A 177 31.74 6.32 7.58
CA GLY A 177 32.04 6.03 6.17
C GLY A 177 31.36 4.77 5.61
N GLY A 178 30.49 4.10 6.36
CA GLY A 178 29.74 2.93 5.92
C GLY A 178 28.22 3.12 6.03
N PRO A 179 27.41 2.17 5.53
CA PRO A 179 25.96 2.20 5.69
C PRO A 179 25.57 1.97 7.15
N ARG A 180 24.61 2.77 7.64
CA ARG A 180 24.06 2.70 9.00
C ARG A 180 22.55 2.66 8.97
N THR A 181 21.95 2.03 9.98
CA THR A 181 20.50 1.89 10.08
C THR A 181 20.00 2.49 11.37
N ILE A 182 18.97 3.32 11.24
CA ILE A 182 18.14 3.82 12.33
C ILE A 182 16.76 3.21 12.16
N ARG A 183 16.32 2.46 13.17
CA ARG A 183 14.98 1.86 13.20
C ARG A 183 14.03 2.72 14.03
N LEU A 184 12.87 3.00 13.46
CA LEU A 184 11.82 3.81 14.06
C LEU A 184 10.61 2.94 14.38
N ILE A 185 10.22 2.93 15.64
CA ILE A 185 9.03 2.24 16.14
C ILE A 185 7.94 3.28 16.40
N ASP A 186 6.76 3.03 15.83
CA ASP A 186 5.57 3.88 15.99
C ASP A 186 4.74 3.45 17.20
N ASN A 187 4.02 4.39 17.79
CA ASN A 187 2.93 4.08 18.71
C ASN A 187 1.62 4.07 17.92
N PRO A 188 0.91 2.93 17.80
CA PRO A 188 -0.29 2.84 17.00
C PRO A 188 -1.43 3.73 17.47
N ALA A 189 -1.43 4.16 18.73
CA ALA A 189 -2.40 5.09 19.29
C ALA A 189 -2.14 6.56 18.88
N ASP A 190 -0.90 6.91 18.51
CA ASP A 190 -0.52 8.25 18.05
C ASP A 190 0.45 8.19 16.85
N ARG A 191 -0.10 7.81 15.70
CA ARG A 191 0.64 7.56 14.44
C ARG A 191 1.33 8.79 13.84
N TRP A 192 1.09 9.98 14.39
CA TRP A 192 1.66 11.24 13.88
C TRP A 192 2.80 11.76 14.75
N ARG A 193 3.04 11.10 15.89
CA ARG A 193 4.12 11.42 16.82
C ARG A 193 5.48 11.16 16.19
N THR A 194 6.41 12.07 16.45
CA THR A 194 7.82 11.86 16.13
C THR A 194 8.43 10.88 17.12
N ALA A 195 9.00 9.77 16.66
CA ALA A 195 9.80 8.89 17.50
C ALA A 195 11.10 9.58 17.96
N VAL A 196 11.77 10.26 17.02
CA VAL A 196 13.02 10.98 17.28
C VAL A 196 13.15 12.27 16.46
N ARG A 197 13.68 13.33 17.10
CA ARG A 197 14.13 14.55 16.44
C ARG A 197 15.64 14.72 16.60
N PHE A 198 16.36 14.86 15.49
CA PHE A 198 17.79 15.13 15.46
C PHE A 198 18.06 16.63 15.38
N ASN A 199 18.52 17.19 16.51
CA ASN A 199 18.90 18.61 16.63
C ASN A 199 20.32 18.92 16.15
N GLN A 200 21.09 17.89 15.83
CA GLN A 200 22.44 17.99 15.27
C GLN A 200 22.53 17.13 14.02
N GLY A 201 23.44 17.48 13.12
CA GLY A 201 23.51 16.84 11.80
C GLY A 201 24.21 15.48 11.77
N PHE A 202 24.16 14.87 10.59
CA PHE A 202 24.88 13.69 10.18
C PHE A 202 26.07 14.06 9.29
N THR A 203 27.06 13.17 9.19
CA THR A 203 28.21 13.30 8.29
C THR A 203 28.74 11.93 7.86
N ASN A 204 29.42 11.87 6.71
CA ASN A 204 30.33 10.78 6.31
C ASN A 204 29.73 9.36 6.30
N GLY A 205 28.93 9.01 5.28
CA GLY A 205 28.44 7.64 5.05
C GLY A 205 26.99 7.58 4.56
N ASP A 206 26.48 6.37 4.41
CA ASP A 206 25.10 6.11 3.97
C ASP A 206 24.19 5.88 5.19
N LEU A 207 22.93 6.31 5.10
CA LEU A 207 21.97 6.17 6.20
C LEU A 207 20.64 5.59 5.69
N VAL A 208 20.15 4.60 6.42
CA VAL A 208 18.83 4.00 6.25
C VAL A 208 17.97 4.37 7.45
N PHE A 209 16.82 4.97 7.21
CA PHE A 209 15.71 5.01 8.16
C PHE A 209 14.74 3.89 7.80
N GLU A 210 14.50 2.99 8.74
CA GLU A 210 13.57 1.86 8.55
C GLU A 210 12.51 1.80 9.66
N GLY A 211 11.45 1.02 9.41
CA GLY A 211 10.34 0.84 10.33
C GLY A 211 9.19 1.78 10.04
N ILE A 212 8.21 1.86 10.92
CA ILE A 212 6.93 2.56 10.66
C ILE A 212 6.79 3.88 11.42
N GLY A 213 7.78 4.24 12.23
CA GLY A 213 7.80 5.49 12.99
C GLY A 213 8.19 6.71 12.17
N VAL A 214 8.17 7.87 12.83
CA VAL A 214 8.49 9.16 12.23
C VAL A 214 9.77 9.75 12.81
N ALA A 215 10.65 10.27 11.96
CA ALA A 215 11.86 11.00 12.36
C ALA A 215 11.88 12.43 11.80
N ASP A 216 12.38 13.36 12.62
CA ASP A 216 12.59 14.75 12.24
C ASP A 216 14.07 15.09 12.16
N LEU A 217 14.49 15.67 11.04
CA LEU A 217 15.77 16.37 10.92
C LEU A 217 15.51 17.86 11.11
N SER A 218 16.16 18.48 12.10
CA SER A 218 16.04 19.92 12.36
C SER A 218 17.36 20.69 12.12
N ALA A 219 18.49 19.99 11.97
CA ALA A 219 19.81 20.57 11.69
C ALA A 219 20.20 20.48 10.21
N ALA A 220 21.01 21.44 9.74
CA ALA A 220 21.58 21.42 8.40
C ALA A 220 22.61 20.29 8.24
N ASN A 221 22.54 19.56 7.13
CA ASN A 221 23.42 18.42 6.78
C ASN A 221 24.15 18.66 5.46
N ASN A 222 24.66 19.88 5.26
CA ASN A 222 25.28 20.27 3.98
C ASN A 222 26.59 19.53 3.69
N ASP A 223 27.28 19.07 4.73
CA ASP A 223 28.54 18.31 4.62
C ASP A 223 28.30 16.78 4.62
N TRP A 224 27.04 16.34 4.69
CA TRP A 224 26.73 14.92 4.64
C TRP A 224 26.79 14.42 3.20
N GLN A 225 27.91 13.79 2.85
CA GLN A 225 28.10 13.09 1.59
C GLN A 225 27.76 11.61 1.77
N GLY A 226 26.85 11.11 0.93
CA GLY A 226 26.37 9.74 0.94
C GLY A 226 24.99 9.60 0.31
N ASN A 227 24.39 8.45 0.52
CA ASN A 227 23.02 8.11 0.12
C ASN A 227 22.11 8.04 1.35
N LEU A 228 20.86 8.47 1.18
CA LEU A 228 19.81 8.34 2.18
C LEU A 228 18.75 7.37 1.65
N THR A 229 18.37 6.37 2.45
CA THR A 229 17.24 5.50 2.18
C THR A 229 16.20 5.66 3.27
N VAL A 230 14.93 5.79 2.89
CA VAL A 230 13.78 5.77 3.79
C VAL A 230 12.92 4.58 3.37
N ASN A 231 12.74 3.62 4.27
CA ASN A 231 12.03 2.37 4.04
C ASN A 231 10.92 2.22 5.09
N GLN A 232 9.65 2.16 4.67
CA GLN A 232 8.44 2.13 5.52
C GLN A 232 8.20 3.36 6.43
N ALA A 233 9.27 4.10 6.74
CA ALA A 233 9.29 5.18 7.71
C ALA A 233 8.79 6.50 7.12
N GLU A 234 8.46 7.44 8.00
CA GLU A 234 8.36 8.85 7.62
C GLU A 234 9.60 9.63 8.07
N LEU A 235 10.29 10.26 7.14
CA LEU A 235 11.39 11.18 7.44
C LEU A 235 10.99 12.59 7.02
N ARG A 236 11.06 13.52 7.97
CA ARG A 236 10.73 14.93 7.72
C ARG A 236 11.97 15.81 7.86
N VAL A 237 12.15 16.71 6.90
CA VAL A 237 13.16 17.75 6.91
C VAL A 237 12.47 19.05 7.26
N ASN A 238 12.64 19.52 8.50
CA ASN A 238 11.94 20.69 9.05
C ASN A 238 12.93 21.69 9.68
N VAL A 239 12.42 22.78 10.27
CA VAL A 239 13.21 23.81 10.98
C VAL A 239 14.44 24.28 10.18
N GLY A 240 15.67 23.92 10.58
CA GLY A 240 16.93 24.33 9.96
C GLY A 240 17.49 23.32 8.95
N ALA A 241 16.83 22.19 8.74
CA ALA A 241 17.42 21.07 8.02
C ALA A 241 17.53 21.27 6.50
N SER A 242 18.67 20.84 5.96
CA SER A 242 19.01 20.87 4.55
C SER A 242 19.87 19.65 4.24
N LEU A 243 19.77 19.13 3.03
CA LEU A 243 20.40 17.88 2.57
C LEU A 243 21.24 18.13 1.30
N HIS A 244 22.06 19.19 1.28
CA HIS A 244 22.77 19.59 0.06
C HIS A 244 23.88 18.63 -0.39
N GLY A 245 24.43 17.85 0.55
CA GLY A 245 25.57 16.96 0.29
C GLY A 245 25.20 15.59 -0.25
N LEU A 246 23.92 15.21 -0.25
CA LEU A 246 23.47 13.87 -0.63
C LEU A 246 23.53 13.64 -2.15
N TYR A 247 23.97 12.45 -2.54
CA TYR A 247 23.94 12.02 -3.94
C TYR A 247 22.54 11.56 -4.35
N SER A 248 21.89 10.77 -3.50
CA SER A 248 20.54 10.26 -3.74
C SER A 248 19.71 10.15 -2.45
N ILE A 249 18.40 10.17 -2.64
CA ILE A 249 17.39 9.86 -1.64
C ILE A 249 16.49 8.77 -2.22
N THR A 250 16.51 7.57 -1.66
CA THR A 250 15.62 6.47 -2.03
C THR A 250 14.46 6.39 -1.05
N ILE A 251 13.24 6.33 -1.57
CA ILE A 251 11.99 6.28 -0.80
C ILE A 251 11.24 5.04 -1.26
N GLU A 252 11.12 4.04 -0.39
CA GLU A 252 10.65 2.72 -0.77
C GLU A 252 9.72 2.07 0.26
N GLN A 253 9.00 1.03 -0.17
CA GLN A 253 8.15 0.19 0.69
C GLN A 253 7.14 1.00 1.54
N GLY A 254 6.43 1.94 0.91
CA GLY A 254 5.46 2.78 1.59
C GLY A 254 6.04 3.90 2.45
N ALA A 255 7.35 4.12 2.40
CA ALA A 255 8.00 5.24 3.06
C ALA A 255 7.47 6.60 2.58
N ARG A 256 7.61 7.60 3.45
CA ARG A 256 7.32 9.00 3.15
C ARG A 256 8.52 9.87 3.47
N PHE A 257 8.94 10.68 2.50
CA PHE A 257 9.92 11.74 2.71
C PHE A 257 9.23 13.10 2.57
N VAL A 258 9.34 13.93 3.60
CA VAL A 258 8.62 15.21 3.68
C VAL A 258 9.60 16.37 3.79
N VAL A 259 9.53 17.30 2.86
CA VAL A 259 10.12 18.63 2.99
C VAL A 259 9.06 19.54 3.61
N ASP A 260 9.19 19.78 4.91
CA ASP A 260 8.16 20.41 5.74
C ASP A 260 8.49 21.87 6.07
N ASN A 261 7.91 22.80 5.31
CA ASN A 261 7.93 24.23 5.63
C ASN A 261 6.72 24.69 6.45
N LEU A 262 5.80 23.77 6.78
CA LEU A 262 4.56 24.07 7.47
C LEU A 262 4.72 23.92 9.00
N GLY A 263 5.32 22.80 9.42
CA GLY A 263 5.45 22.27 10.78
C GLY A 263 4.24 22.53 11.65
N ASN A 264 3.17 21.83 11.29
CA ASN A 264 2.02 21.59 12.14
C ASN A 264 2.11 20.25 12.90
N HIS A 265 3.27 19.57 12.83
CA HIS A 265 3.46 18.29 13.50
C HIS A 265 3.79 18.49 14.98
N ALA A 266 3.51 17.48 15.81
CA ALA A 266 3.53 17.51 17.29
C ALA A 266 4.84 18.00 17.94
N SER A 267 5.92 18.18 17.17
CA SER A 267 7.10 18.88 17.65
C SER A 267 6.78 20.36 17.89
N SER A 268 6.98 20.83 19.12
CA SER A 268 6.79 22.21 19.59
C SER A 268 7.48 23.33 18.76
N LEU A 269 8.32 22.96 17.78
CA LEU A 269 9.01 23.84 16.86
C LEU A 269 8.39 23.69 15.48
N GLY A 270 7.48 24.61 15.13
CA GLY A 270 6.79 24.59 13.84
C GLY A 270 7.74 24.77 12.63
N GLY A 271 7.18 24.67 11.43
CA GLY A 271 7.96 24.63 10.20
C GLY A 271 8.51 26.01 9.89
N HIS A 272 9.77 26.04 9.46
CA HIS A 272 10.41 27.25 8.96
C HIS A 272 10.59 27.12 7.46
N TYR A 273 10.20 28.13 6.70
CA TYR A 273 10.52 28.12 5.28
C TYR A 273 12.02 28.27 5.06
N LEU A 274 12.60 27.30 4.35
CA LEU A 274 13.93 27.41 3.78
C LEU A 274 13.83 27.11 2.30
N GLU A 275 14.41 27.99 1.49
CA GLU A 275 14.48 27.76 0.06
C GLU A 275 15.56 26.72 -0.25
N ASN A 276 15.27 25.80 -1.16
CA ASN A 276 16.21 24.80 -1.65
C ASN A 276 16.77 23.93 -0.51
N ARG A 277 15.92 23.28 0.30
CA ARG A 277 16.38 22.33 1.33
C ARG A 277 17.11 21.13 0.72
N LEU A 278 16.79 20.80 -0.54
CA LEU A 278 17.44 19.74 -1.29
C LEU A 278 18.47 20.32 -2.25
N SER A 279 19.48 19.52 -2.59
CA SER A 279 20.37 19.88 -3.68
C SER A 279 19.66 19.69 -5.02
N GLN A 280 19.95 20.60 -5.94
CA GLN A 280 19.51 20.50 -7.32
C GLN A 280 20.13 19.34 -8.11
N PHE A 281 21.08 18.63 -7.52
CA PHE A 281 21.77 17.49 -8.13
C PHE A 281 21.42 16.16 -7.46
N THR A 282 20.67 16.18 -6.35
CA THR A 282 20.24 14.95 -5.69
C THR A 282 19.19 14.25 -6.53
N THR A 283 19.41 12.97 -6.82
CA THR A 283 18.38 12.11 -7.43
C THR A 283 17.45 11.61 -6.34
N ILE A 284 16.14 11.70 -6.58
CA ILE A 284 15.13 11.08 -5.71
C ILE A 284 14.62 9.82 -6.42
N ASN A 285 14.83 8.67 -5.81
CA ASN A 285 14.34 7.40 -6.30
C ASN A 285 13.05 7.05 -5.55
N LEU A 286 11.95 6.86 -6.28
CA LEU A 286 10.69 6.41 -5.72
C LEU A 286 10.45 4.95 -6.15
N ASN A 287 10.27 4.07 -5.17
CA ASN A 287 9.98 2.67 -5.39
C ASN A 287 8.86 2.22 -4.42
N SER A 288 7.61 2.55 -4.73
CA SER A 288 6.47 2.49 -3.80
C SER A 288 6.54 3.55 -2.69
N GLY A 289 7.04 4.74 -2.98
CA GLY A 289 7.28 5.80 -2.00
C GLY A 289 6.46 7.07 -2.20
N ALA A 290 6.36 7.89 -1.15
CA ALA A 290 5.74 9.21 -1.19
C ALA A 290 6.76 10.33 -0.94
N PHE A 291 6.89 11.27 -1.89
CA PHE A 291 7.62 12.52 -1.70
C PHE A 291 6.65 13.67 -1.50
N SER A 292 6.72 14.34 -0.35
CA SER A 292 5.84 15.46 -0.02
C SER A 292 6.60 16.77 0.12
N TYR A 293 6.10 17.83 -0.51
CA TYR A 293 6.57 19.19 -0.33
C TYR A 293 5.44 20.06 0.25
N LEU A 294 5.58 20.39 1.53
CA LEU A 294 4.58 21.18 2.25
C LEU A 294 4.98 22.66 2.20
N GLY A 295 4.11 23.49 1.62
CA GLY A 295 4.26 24.93 1.58
C GLY A 295 4.16 25.57 2.98
N GLN A 296 4.71 26.79 3.11
CA GLN A 296 4.74 27.50 4.38
C GLN A 296 3.40 28.13 4.77
N LYS A 297 3.28 28.54 6.05
CA LYS A 297 2.04 29.18 6.55
C LYS A 297 1.72 30.53 5.93
N SER A 298 2.76 31.30 5.59
CA SER A 298 2.66 32.69 5.11
C SER A 298 3.64 32.95 3.99
N GLY A 299 3.14 33.17 2.77
CA GLY A 299 3.96 33.49 1.60
C GLY A 299 4.11 32.32 0.63
N ASN A 300 4.94 32.51 -0.39
CA ASN A 300 5.19 31.49 -1.42
C ASN A 300 6.36 30.59 -1.01
N SER A 301 6.33 29.33 -1.43
CA SER A 301 7.37 28.35 -1.13
C SER A 301 7.97 27.80 -2.42
N PHE A 302 9.30 27.81 -2.54
CA PHE A 302 10.03 27.31 -3.71
C PHE A 302 11.06 26.27 -3.31
N GLU A 303 11.03 25.13 -3.97
CA GLU A 303 12.00 24.04 -3.79
C GLU A 303 12.52 23.56 -5.14
N ARG A 304 13.78 23.14 -5.17
CA ARG A 304 14.46 22.66 -6.37
C ARG A 304 15.18 21.37 -6.06
N THR A 305 14.74 20.29 -6.69
CA THR A 305 15.43 19.00 -6.61
C THR A 305 16.04 18.62 -7.96
N GLY A 306 16.89 17.61 -7.96
CA GLY A 306 17.40 16.98 -9.17
C GLY A 306 16.33 16.15 -9.86
N ILE A 307 16.73 15.00 -10.36
CA ILE A 307 15.86 14.10 -11.11
C ILE A 307 15.02 13.27 -10.13
N ILE A 308 13.79 12.96 -10.51
CA ILE A 308 13.00 11.91 -9.87
C ILE A 308 12.99 10.68 -10.78
N GLU A 309 13.36 9.53 -10.24
CA GLU A 309 13.31 8.23 -10.92
C GLU A 309 12.23 7.37 -10.25
N LEU A 310 11.25 6.91 -11.02
CA LEU A 310 10.24 5.95 -10.57
C LEU A 310 10.74 4.54 -10.90
N LEU A 311 11.34 3.87 -9.92
CA LEU A 311 11.97 2.55 -10.11
C LEU A 311 10.95 1.40 -10.07
N GLY A 312 9.78 1.64 -9.46
CA GLY A 312 8.74 0.63 -9.29
C GLY A 312 7.61 1.12 -8.39
N GLY A 313 6.59 0.28 -8.18
CA GLY A 313 5.50 0.54 -7.24
C GLY A 313 4.51 1.65 -7.67
N ALA A 314 3.51 1.88 -6.82
CA ALA A 314 2.70 3.09 -6.88
C ALA A 314 3.36 4.20 -6.06
N ASN A 315 3.68 5.32 -6.73
CA ASN A 315 4.40 6.43 -6.11
C ASN A 315 3.50 7.65 -5.98
N VAL A 316 3.81 8.50 -5.01
CA VAL A 316 3.09 9.75 -4.78
C VAL A 316 4.06 10.93 -4.76
N ILE A 317 3.72 11.99 -5.48
CA ILE A 317 4.30 13.32 -5.27
C ILE A 317 3.19 14.24 -4.79
N ASP A 318 3.29 14.67 -3.54
CA ASP A 318 2.34 15.55 -2.88
C ASP A 318 2.92 16.96 -2.81
N VAL A 319 2.27 17.95 -3.44
CA VAL A 319 2.67 19.36 -3.37
C VAL A 319 1.53 20.16 -2.77
N THR A 320 1.75 20.64 -1.56
CA THR A 320 0.66 21.11 -0.72
C THR A 320 0.74 22.62 -0.50
N ASN A 321 -0.30 23.32 -0.95
CA ASN A 321 -0.54 24.69 -0.53
C ASN A 321 -1.18 24.71 0.86
N TYR A 322 -0.66 25.53 1.77
CA TYR A 322 -1.25 25.62 3.10
C TYR A 322 -2.52 26.48 3.13
N ARG A 323 -2.54 27.59 2.39
CA ARG A 323 -3.66 28.54 2.37
C ARG A 323 -3.94 29.09 0.96
N PRO A 324 -5.17 29.56 0.70
CA PRO A 324 -5.47 30.34 -0.50
C PRO A 324 -4.57 31.58 -0.56
N GLY A 325 -4.20 32.02 -1.77
CA GLY A 325 -3.35 33.19 -1.93
C GLY A 325 -1.85 32.92 -1.81
N GLN A 326 -1.43 31.65 -1.80
CA GLN A 326 -0.02 31.24 -1.76
C GLN A 326 0.30 30.27 -2.89
N SER A 327 1.55 30.27 -3.33
CA SER A 327 2.06 29.31 -4.31
C SER A 327 3.16 28.46 -3.70
N THR A 328 3.00 27.15 -3.82
CA THR A 328 4.01 26.15 -3.48
C THR A 328 4.50 25.54 -4.79
N VAL A 329 5.78 25.75 -5.09
CA VAL A 329 6.39 25.38 -6.36
C VAL A 329 7.54 24.41 -6.10
N LEU A 330 7.38 23.18 -6.58
CA LEU A 330 8.44 22.19 -6.66
C LEU A 330 8.98 22.16 -8.10
N THR A 331 10.28 22.40 -8.25
CA THR A 331 10.94 22.39 -9.56
C THR A 331 11.89 21.19 -9.70
N LEU A 332 11.60 20.30 -10.64
CA LEU A 332 12.35 19.08 -10.91
C LEU A 332 13.42 19.29 -11.98
N GLY A 333 14.54 18.58 -11.83
CA GLY A 333 15.56 18.43 -12.87
C GLY A 333 15.11 17.55 -14.03
N GLY A 334 14.31 16.51 -13.76
CA GLY A 334 13.77 15.56 -14.74
C GLY A 334 12.83 14.55 -14.04
N LEU A 335 12.10 13.75 -14.82
CA LEU A 335 11.24 12.68 -14.32
C LEU A 335 11.38 11.47 -15.25
N TYR A 336 11.82 10.34 -14.69
CA TYR A 336 11.97 9.07 -15.41
C TYR A 336 11.11 7.99 -14.78
N ARG A 337 10.79 6.99 -15.59
CA ARG A 337 9.96 5.86 -15.21
C ARG A 337 10.55 4.57 -15.74
N ASP A 338 10.67 3.59 -14.85
CA ASP A 338 10.85 2.19 -15.19
C ASP A 338 9.50 1.48 -15.39
N SER A 339 9.51 0.40 -16.17
CA SER A 339 8.32 -0.42 -16.43
C SER A 339 7.64 -0.82 -15.11
N GLY A 340 6.31 -0.83 -15.10
CA GLY A 340 5.51 -1.16 -13.94
C GLY A 340 5.26 0.02 -13.02
N ALA A 341 6.18 0.98 -12.86
CA ALA A 341 5.99 2.08 -11.89
C ALA A 341 4.80 2.99 -12.26
N THR A 342 4.08 3.52 -11.27
CA THR A 342 3.03 4.53 -11.48
C THR A 342 3.24 5.76 -10.59
N LEU A 343 2.57 6.87 -10.91
CA LEU A 343 2.66 8.12 -10.16
C LEU A 343 1.28 8.77 -9.96
N ASN A 344 0.93 9.10 -8.72
CA ASN A 344 -0.20 9.98 -8.42
C ASN A 344 0.32 11.33 -7.91
N LEU A 345 -0.06 12.41 -8.58
CA LEU A 345 0.21 13.77 -8.16
C LEU A 345 -0.92 14.25 -7.27
N THR A 346 -0.64 14.53 -6.01
CA THR A 346 -1.65 14.90 -5.03
C THR A 346 -1.43 16.29 -4.44
N ASN A 347 -2.51 16.85 -3.92
CA ASN A 347 -2.49 17.99 -3.00
C ASN A 347 -3.33 17.61 -1.78
N SER A 348 -2.67 17.04 -0.78
CA SER A 348 -3.29 16.43 0.40
C SER A 348 -4.10 17.42 1.26
N ASN A 349 -3.91 18.73 1.08
CA ASN A 349 -4.71 19.76 1.74
C ASN A 349 -5.89 20.20 0.86
N ALA A 350 -6.85 19.29 0.68
CA ALA A 350 -8.05 19.49 -0.13
C ALA A 350 -8.90 20.70 0.29
N ALA A 351 -8.84 21.10 1.57
CA ALA A 351 -9.60 22.23 2.11
C ALA A 351 -9.30 23.58 1.42
N TRP A 352 -8.12 23.70 0.80
CA TRP A 352 -7.69 24.88 0.06
C TRP A 352 -7.23 24.49 -1.36
N GLY A 353 -7.66 23.31 -1.79
CA GLY A 353 -7.18 22.49 -2.91
C GLY A 353 -7.47 23.06 -4.28
N GLY A 354 -6.57 23.90 -4.78
CA GLY A 354 -6.43 24.08 -6.22
C GLY A 354 -5.87 22.81 -6.86
N ALA A 355 -6.38 22.46 -8.04
CA ALA A 355 -5.70 21.55 -8.95
C ALA A 355 -4.28 22.06 -9.25
N PHE A 356 -3.37 21.14 -9.60
CA PHE A 356 -2.06 21.53 -10.12
C PHE A 356 -2.21 22.51 -11.27
N GLY A 357 -1.57 23.67 -11.13
CA GLY A 357 -1.73 24.79 -12.06
C GLY A 357 -0.41 25.25 -12.70
N THR A 358 -0.53 26.23 -13.60
CA THR A 358 0.60 26.82 -14.34
C THR A 358 1.02 28.20 -13.83
N GLY A 359 0.35 28.71 -12.79
CA GLY A 359 0.53 30.05 -12.29
C GLY A 359 -0.43 30.37 -11.15
N GLY A 360 -0.38 31.60 -10.65
CA GLY A 360 -1.23 32.04 -9.55
C GLY A 360 -0.94 31.29 -8.24
N TYR A 361 -1.97 31.12 -7.42
CA TYR A 361 -1.91 30.57 -6.07
C TYR A 361 -2.29 29.08 -6.00
N THR A 362 -1.90 28.32 -7.01
CA THR A 362 -2.05 26.85 -7.05
C THR A 362 -0.77 26.17 -6.61
N PRO A 363 -0.82 24.90 -6.16
CA PRO A 363 0.38 24.07 -6.13
C PRO A 363 0.91 23.91 -7.56
N GLN A 364 2.23 23.84 -7.70
CA GLN A 364 2.90 23.71 -8.98
C GLN A 364 4.01 22.67 -8.87
N LEU A 365 4.00 21.72 -9.79
CA LEU A 365 5.11 20.82 -10.07
C LEU A 365 5.59 21.11 -11.48
N LYS A 366 6.86 21.51 -11.65
CA LYS A 366 7.37 21.90 -12.97
C LYS A 366 8.81 21.49 -13.22
N PHE A 367 9.19 21.44 -14.49
CA PHE A 367 10.55 21.14 -14.94
C PHE A 367 11.37 22.41 -15.17
N ARG A 368 12.69 22.26 -15.07
CA ARG A 368 13.64 23.35 -15.36
C ARG A 368 13.73 23.67 -16.85
N ASP A 369 14.23 24.86 -17.12
CA ASP A 369 14.63 25.33 -18.44
C ASP A 369 15.99 24.74 -18.84
N ARG A 370 16.09 23.42 -19.02
CA ARG A 370 17.34 22.84 -19.50
C ARG A 370 17.10 21.92 -20.69
N ALA A 371 17.83 22.18 -21.77
CA ALA A 371 18.02 21.23 -22.85
C ALA A 371 19.08 20.20 -22.41
N GLY A 372 18.78 18.92 -22.54
CA GLY A 372 19.68 17.83 -22.16
C GLY A 372 18.93 16.50 -22.07
N PRO A 373 19.65 15.37 -21.86
CA PRO A 373 19.03 14.06 -21.69
C PRO A 373 18.08 13.99 -20.49
N TRP A 374 18.26 14.90 -19.53
CA TRP A 374 17.45 15.15 -18.32
C TRP A 374 16.10 15.84 -18.61
N ALA A 375 15.42 15.42 -19.67
CA ALA A 375 14.28 16.10 -20.26
C ALA A 375 12.97 15.89 -19.49
N MET A 376 11.95 16.65 -19.89
CA MET A 376 10.55 16.41 -19.53
C MET A 376 10.13 15.02 -20.04
N PRO A 377 9.20 14.33 -19.35
CA PRO A 377 8.69 13.05 -19.83
C PRO A 377 7.99 13.23 -21.18
N GLU A 378 8.12 12.22 -22.04
CA GLU A 378 7.41 12.18 -23.31
C GLU A 378 5.91 11.92 -23.08
N LEU A 379 5.06 12.57 -23.87
CA LEU A 379 3.61 12.40 -23.80
C LEU A 379 3.14 11.41 -24.87
N GLU A 380 2.30 10.46 -24.47
CA GLU A 380 1.62 9.53 -25.38
C GLU A 380 0.23 10.08 -25.67
N GLY A 381 0.02 10.58 -26.90
CA GLY A 381 -1.23 11.24 -27.30
C GLY A 381 -1.66 12.38 -26.36
N GLY A 382 -0.69 13.11 -25.81
CA GLY A 382 -0.92 14.28 -24.95
C GLY A 382 -1.09 13.97 -23.46
N ILE A 383 -0.93 12.73 -23.01
CA ILE A 383 -0.97 12.35 -21.59
C ILE A 383 0.29 11.60 -21.16
N LEU A 384 0.45 11.45 -19.85
CA LEU A 384 1.31 10.45 -19.22
C LEU A 384 0.41 9.30 -18.77
N PRO A 385 0.32 8.18 -19.50
CA PRO A 385 -0.66 7.14 -19.24
C PRO A 385 -0.49 6.44 -17.90
N TRP A 386 0.70 6.55 -17.29
CA TRP A 386 1.10 5.97 -16.02
C TRP A 386 1.01 6.94 -14.84
N ALA A 387 0.61 8.18 -15.08
CA ALA A 387 0.49 9.20 -14.06
C ALA A 387 -0.92 9.78 -13.99
N THR A 388 -1.39 10.00 -12.76
CA THR A 388 -2.68 10.64 -12.48
C THR A 388 -2.49 11.90 -11.64
N VAL A 389 -3.53 12.74 -11.63
CA VAL A 389 -3.64 13.91 -10.76
C VAL A 389 -4.85 13.73 -9.86
N ASN A 390 -4.60 13.65 -8.56
CA ASN A 390 -5.57 13.35 -7.50
C ASN A 390 -6.36 12.05 -7.74
N GLY A 391 -5.82 11.12 -8.54
CA GLY A 391 -6.57 9.95 -9.01
C GLY A 391 -7.80 10.26 -9.87
N GLU A 392 -8.03 11.51 -10.28
CA GLU A 392 -9.24 11.91 -11.02
C GLU A 392 -9.00 12.08 -12.52
N HIS A 393 -7.77 12.42 -12.90
CA HIS A 393 -7.38 12.74 -14.27
C HIS A 393 -6.04 12.11 -14.61
N PHE A 394 -5.80 11.80 -15.89
CA PHE A 394 -4.44 11.55 -16.35
C PHE A 394 -3.60 12.82 -16.22
N ALA A 395 -2.30 12.68 -15.98
CA ALA A 395 -1.39 13.82 -15.98
C ALA A 395 -1.00 14.22 -17.42
N THR A 396 -0.71 15.51 -17.62
CA THR A 396 -0.20 16.07 -18.88
C THR A 396 0.77 17.22 -18.60
N LEU A 397 1.40 17.76 -19.66
CA LEU A 397 2.27 18.93 -19.59
C LEU A 397 1.60 20.16 -20.21
N LYS A 398 1.51 21.24 -19.43
CA LYS A 398 1.19 22.58 -19.95
C LYS A 398 2.41 23.48 -19.85
N GLY A 399 3.15 23.56 -20.96
CA GLY A 399 4.49 24.12 -20.96
C GLY A 399 5.43 23.21 -20.16
N LYS A 400 5.85 23.66 -18.97
CA LYS A 400 6.77 22.91 -18.09
C LYS A 400 6.09 22.32 -16.86
N HIS A 401 4.79 22.54 -16.71
CA HIS A 401 4.05 22.17 -15.51
C HIS A 401 3.33 20.85 -15.74
N LEU A 402 3.46 19.95 -14.76
CA LEU A 402 2.58 18.79 -14.66
C LEU A 402 1.23 19.26 -14.13
N VAL A 403 0.18 18.97 -14.89
CA VAL A 403 -1.21 19.35 -14.59
C VAL A 403 -2.16 18.22 -14.96
N ALA A 404 -3.41 18.31 -14.53
CA ALA A 404 -4.45 17.39 -14.96
C ALA A 404 -4.76 17.58 -16.46
N TYR A 405 -4.90 16.48 -17.19
CA TYR A 405 -5.46 16.48 -18.53
C TYR A 405 -6.98 16.69 -18.44
N THR A 406 -7.49 17.74 -19.08
CA THR A 406 -8.92 18.10 -19.03
C THR A 406 -9.61 18.09 -20.39
N ASP A 407 -8.86 17.95 -21.47
CA ASP A 407 -9.34 18.08 -22.85
C ASP A 407 -9.86 16.72 -23.37
N TYR A 408 -10.69 16.05 -22.57
CA TYR A 408 -11.26 14.76 -22.93
C TYR A 408 -12.30 14.90 -24.04
N TYR A 409 -12.30 13.93 -24.95
CA TYR A 409 -13.36 13.75 -25.92
C TYR A 409 -14.57 13.09 -25.25
N THR A 410 -15.70 13.79 -25.19
CA THR A 410 -16.96 13.30 -24.57
C THR A 410 -18.09 13.10 -25.58
N GLY A 411 -17.78 13.17 -26.88
CA GLY A 411 -18.73 12.92 -27.97
C GLY A 411 -19.08 11.45 -28.13
N ASP A 412 -19.91 11.16 -29.14
CA ASP A 412 -20.37 9.81 -29.48
C ASP A 412 -19.18 8.84 -29.66
N PRO A 413 -19.21 7.64 -29.04
CA PRO A 413 -18.19 6.61 -29.27
C PRO A 413 -17.96 6.24 -30.73
N ASN A 414 -19.00 6.35 -31.56
CA ASN A 414 -18.89 6.09 -32.99
C ASN A 414 -18.09 7.16 -33.74
N THR A 415 -17.76 8.29 -33.13
CA THR A 415 -16.88 9.32 -33.70
C THR A 415 -15.51 9.36 -33.03
N TRP A 416 -15.17 8.34 -32.24
CA TRP A 416 -13.85 8.20 -31.66
C TRP A 416 -12.76 7.95 -32.71
N GLU A 417 -11.59 8.54 -32.51
CA GLU A 417 -10.45 8.45 -33.40
C GLU A 417 -9.15 8.35 -32.60
N ALA A 418 -8.08 7.88 -33.24
CA ALA A 418 -6.80 7.56 -32.60
C ALA A 418 -6.23 8.64 -31.65
N PRO A 419 -6.31 9.96 -31.94
CA PRO A 419 -5.77 10.98 -31.04
C PRO A 419 -6.66 11.27 -29.82
N HIS A 420 -7.89 10.75 -29.75
CA HIS A 420 -8.80 11.08 -28.65
C HIS A 420 -8.37 10.41 -27.35
N ASN A 421 -8.27 11.21 -26.29
CA ASN A 421 -8.40 10.74 -24.91
C ASN A 421 -9.90 10.81 -24.56
N ALA A 422 -10.61 9.70 -24.60
CA ALA A 422 -12.05 9.66 -24.42
C ALA A 422 -12.43 9.67 -22.93
N SER A 423 -13.55 10.31 -22.59
CA SER A 423 -14.13 10.23 -21.24
C SER A 423 -15.61 9.90 -21.33
N LEU A 424 -16.00 8.81 -20.66
CA LEU A 424 -17.38 8.38 -20.50
C LEU A 424 -17.98 8.98 -19.23
N THR A 425 -19.19 9.50 -19.38
CA THR A 425 -20.01 10.02 -18.27
C THR A 425 -21.37 9.33 -18.18
N THR A 426 -21.70 8.49 -19.16
CA THR A 426 -22.95 7.72 -19.25
C THR A 426 -22.66 6.38 -19.93
N HIS A 427 -23.61 5.44 -19.83
CA HIS A 427 -23.52 4.17 -20.55
C HIS A 427 -23.55 4.37 -22.06
N GLN A 428 -22.69 3.64 -22.79
CA GLN A 428 -22.46 3.82 -24.21
C GLN A 428 -22.33 2.47 -24.95
N TYR A 429 -22.58 2.48 -26.25
CA TYR A 429 -22.47 1.33 -27.13
C TYR A 429 -21.51 1.61 -28.29
N LEU A 430 -20.65 0.66 -28.60
CA LEU A 430 -19.71 0.73 -29.72
C LEU A 430 -19.89 -0.47 -30.66
N SER A 431 -20.42 -0.19 -31.85
CA SER A 431 -20.78 -1.19 -32.85
C SER A 431 -19.77 -1.36 -33.99
N THR A 432 -18.70 -0.58 -33.96
CA THR A 432 -17.66 -0.62 -35.00
C THR A 432 -16.29 -0.42 -34.38
N ASP A 433 -15.27 -1.01 -35.01
CA ASP A 433 -13.89 -0.95 -34.53
C ASP A 433 -13.43 0.50 -34.36
N ARG A 434 -12.80 0.80 -33.23
CA ARG A 434 -12.23 2.12 -32.94
C ARG A 434 -10.82 2.01 -32.38
N SER A 435 -10.06 3.04 -32.64
CA SER A 435 -8.78 3.31 -31.99
C SER A 435 -8.90 4.67 -31.32
N ILE A 436 -8.45 4.75 -30.08
CA ILE A 436 -8.35 5.95 -29.26
C ILE A 436 -7.02 5.93 -28.52
N ASN A 437 -6.61 7.04 -27.95
CA ASN A 437 -5.39 7.10 -27.16
C ASN A 437 -5.57 6.46 -25.78
N SER A 438 -6.57 6.94 -25.02
CA SER A 438 -6.91 6.45 -23.68
C SER A 438 -8.41 6.57 -23.40
N LEU A 439 -8.88 5.88 -22.36
CA LEU A 439 -10.28 5.92 -21.93
C LEU A 439 -10.40 6.17 -20.43
N ARG A 440 -11.22 7.15 -20.06
CA ARG A 440 -11.60 7.47 -18.68
C ARG A 440 -13.09 7.20 -18.44
N PHE A 441 -13.44 6.68 -17.27
CA PHE A 441 -14.80 6.56 -16.76
C PHE A 441 -14.98 7.54 -15.59
N ALA A 442 -15.63 8.68 -15.85
CA ALA A 442 -15.75 9.79 -14.89
C ALA A 442 -17.02 9.74 -14.02
N ALA A 443 -17.93 8.81 -14.30
CA ALA A 443 -19.17 8.57 -13.57
C ALA A 443 -19.53 7.08 -13.66
N ASP A 444 -20.52 6.63 -12.92
CA ASP A 444 -21.03 5.25 -12.99
C ASP A 444 -21.54 4.98 -14.42
N SER A 445 -20.71 4.33 -15.24
CA SER A 445 -20.89 4.23 -16.68
C SER A 445 -20.27 2.94 -17.20
N SER A 446 -20.78 2.46 -18.32
CA SER A 446 -20.25 1.25 -18.96
C SER A 446 -20.15 1.44 -20.48
N LEU A 447 -19.20 0.73 -21.08
CA LEU A 447 -19.02 0.65 -22.51
C LEU A 447 -19.33 -0.76 -22.99
N GLN A 448 -20.41 -0.90 -23.76
CA GLN A 448 -20.76 -2.16 -24.42
C GLN A 448 -20.14 -2.19 -25.81
N LEU A 449 -19.23 -3.13 -26.05
CA LEU A 449 -18.72 -3.47 -27.37
C LEU A 449 -19.59 -4.58 -27.97
N ASP A 450 -19.97 -4.45 -29.25
CA ASP A 450 -20.59 -5.57 -29.96
C ASP A 450 -19.62 -6.77 -30.03
N ALA A 451 -20.15 -7.98 -30.23
CA ALA A 451 -19.40 -9.24 -30.12
C ALA A 451 -18.14 -9.34 -31.01
N HIS A 452 -18.07 -8.54 -32.07
CA HIS A 452 -16.94 -8.50 -33.01
C HIS A 452 -16.20 -7.16 -33.03
N THR A 453 -16.63 -6.20 -32.21
CA THR A 453 -16.03 -4.87 -32.16
C THR A 453 -14.71 -4.91 -31.41
N LYS A 454 -13.73 -4.19 -31.95
CA LYS A 454 -12.41 -3.97 -31.38
C LYS A 454 -12.26 -2.54 -30.89
N LEU A 455 -11.86 -2.36 -29.64
CA LEU A 455 -11.40 -1.07 -29.12
C LEU A 455 -9.88 -1.13 -28.90
N THR A 456 -9.13 -0.31 -29.63
CA THR A 456 -7.68 -0.18 -29.46
C THR A 456 -7.35 1.05 -28.62
N LEU A 457 -6.62 0.85 -27.52
CA LEU A 457 -6.06 1.90 -26.68
C LEU A 457 -4.58 2.10 -27.05
N ASN A 458 -4.25 3.19 -27.75
CA ASN A 458 -2.91 3.40 -28.29
C ASN A 458 -1.87 3.65 -27.20
N ALA A 459 -2.23 4.29 -26.08
CA ALA A 459 -1.36 4.49 -24.92
C ALA A 459 -1.55 3.39 -23.84
N GLY A 460 -2.34 2.35 -24.15
CA GLY A 460 -2.62 1.26 -23.21
C GLY A 460 -3.27 1.69 -21.90
N ALA A 461 -4.00 2.81 -21.85
CA ALA A 461 -4.39 3.44 -20.58
C ALA A 461 -5.91 3.47 -20.33
N LEU A 462 -6.30 3.03 -19.13
CA LEU A 462 -7.65 3.07 -18.57
C LEU A 462 -7.63 3.79 -17.21
N LEU A 463 -8.62 4.64 -16.98
CA LEU A 463 -8.80 5.35 -15.72
C LEU A 463 -10.26 5.31 -15.26
N SER A 464 -10.51 4.70 -14.11
CA SER A 464 -11.80 4.65 -13.41
C SER A 464 -11.76 5.59 -12.21
N THR A 465 -12.66 6.56 -12.17
CA THR A 465 -12.76 7.57 -11.09
C THR A 465 -14.21 7.76 -10.63
N GLY A 466 -15.07 6.79 -10.91
CA GLY A 466 -16.51 6.85 -10.64
C GLY A 466 -16.84 6.87 -9.15
N GLY A 467 -18.14 6.93 -8.86
CA GLY A 467 -18.64 6.76 -7.49
C GLY A 467 -18.61 5.30 -7.07
N ASP A 468 -19.47 4.94 -6.12
CA ASP A 468 -19.59 3.57 -5.64
C ASP A 468 -20.27 2.62 -6.66
N GLY A 469 -20.69 3.13 -7.82
CA GLY A 469 -21.34 2.34 -8.86
C GLY A 469 -20.36 1.53 -9.71
N LEU A 470 -20.89 0.48 -10.35
CA LEU A 470 -20.10 -0.40 -11.21
C LEU A 470 -19.79 0.28 -12.54
N GLN A 471 -18.50 0.46 -12.83
CA GLN A 471 -18.00 0.83 -14.14
C GLN A 471 -17.54 -0.40 -14.90
N ALA A 472 -17.74 -0.46 -16.21
CA ALA A 472 -17.46 -1.69 -16.95
C ALA A 472 -17.16 -1.53 -18.44
N ILE A 473 -16.37 -2.45 -18.99
CA ILE A 473 -16.27 -2.72 -20.43
C ILE A 473 -16.80 -4.14 -20.69
N HIS A 474 -17.80 -4.26 -21.58
CA HIS A 474 -18.45 -5.52 -21.91
C HIS A 474 -18.29 -5.89 -23.39
N GLY A 475 -18.28 -7.19 -23.69
CA GLY A 475 -18.27 -7.71 -25.06
C GLY A 475 -17.00 -7.40 -25.85
N GLY A 476 -16.96 -7.76 -27.13
CA GLY A 476 -15.87 -7.42 -28.05
C GLY A 476 -14.45 -7.77 -27.58
N GLU A 477 -13.48 -7.01 -28.12
CA GLU A 477 -12.06 -7.14 -27.79
C GLU A 477 -11.45 -5.78 -27.41
N LEU A 478 -10.63 -5.77 -26.37
CA LEU A 478 -9.78 -4.66 -25.98
C LEU A 478 -8.35 -4.93 -26.46
N LEU A 479 -7.77 -3.99 -27.21
CA LEU A 479 -6.44 -4.11 -27.79
C LEU A 479 -5.52 -2.99 -27.32
N THR A 480 -4.24 -3.28 -27.24
CA THR A 480 -3.18 -2.28 -27.05
C THR A 480 -1.95 -2.63 -27.90
N PRO A 481 -1.26 -1.65 -28.50
CA PRO A 481 0.06 -1.84 -29.08
C PRO A 481 1.17 -1.76 -28.03
N GLU A 482 0.85 -1.30 -26.82
CA GLU A 482 1.82 -1.15 -25.75
C GLU A 482 2.18 -2.49 -25.12
N ARG A 483 3.32 -2.47 -24.42
CA ARG A 483 3.77 -3.60 -23.60
C ARG A 483 3.03 -3.65 -22.26
N GLU A 484 2.40 -2.55 -21.86
CA GLU A 484 1.66 -2.44 -20.61
C GLU A 484 0.20 -2.04 -20.90
N LEU A 485 -0.73 -2.68 -20.20
CA LEU A 485 -2.09 -2.18 -20.00
C LEU A 485 -2.14 -1.54 -18.62
N LEU A 486 -2.15 -0.21 -18.59
CA LEU A 486 -2.21 0.62 -17.39
C LEU A 486 -3.67 0.83 -17.00
N VAL A 487 -4.05 0.34 -15.83
CA VAL A 487 -5.42 0.43 -15.32
C VAL A 487 -5.41 1.08 -13.94
N HIS A 488 -5.81 2.34 -13.91
CA HIS A 488 -5.96 3.09 -12.67
C HIS A 488 -7.42 3.01 -12.20
N VAL A 489 -7.65 2.52 -10.99
CA VAL A 489 -8.99 2.46 -10.40
C VAL A 489 -8.93 3.18 -9.06
N TYR A 490 -9.44 4.40 -9.02
CA TYR A 490 -9.58 5.17 -7.79
C TYR A 490 -11.04 5.13 -7.37
N LYS A 491 -11.29 4.53 -6.21
CA LYS A 491 -12.62 4.24 -5.64
C LYS A 491 -13.46 3.26 -6.49
N GLY A 492 -14.46 2.67 -5.84
CA GLY A 492 -15.48 1.86 -6.51
C GLY A 492 -14.94 0.61 -7.20
N TRP A 493 -15.69 0.15 -8.20
CA TRP A 493 -15.46 -1.10 -8.93
C TRP A 493 -15.37 -0.83 -10.42
N PHE A 494 -14.34 -1.36 -11.06
CA PHE A 494 -14.18 -1.35 -12.51
C PHE A 494 -14.01 -2.77 -13.04
N SER A 495 -14.89 -3.21 -13.95
CA SER A 495 -14.84 -4.55 -14.53
C SER A 495 -14.49 -4.57 -16.01
N ILE A 496 -13.70 -5.55 -16.43
CA ILE A 496 -13.40 -5.83 -17.83
C ILE A 496 -13.88 -7.25 -18.13
N HIS A 497 -14.94 -7.34 -18.94
CA HIS A 497 -15.49 -8.60 -19.43
C HIS A 497 -15.05 -8.89 -20.87
N SER A 498 -14.49 -7.89 -21.56
CA SER A 498 -13.95 -8.00 -22.91
C SER A 498 -12.71 -8.89 -22.96
N ASN A 499 -12.50 -9.58 -24.09
CA ASN A 499 -11.23 -10.28 -24.31
C ASN A 499 -10.10 -9.28 -24.49
N ILE A 500 -8.95 -9.51 -23.86
CA ILE A 500 -7.77 -8.65 -24.00
C ILE A 500 -6.84 -9.27 -25.04
N ARG A 501 -6.41 -8.49 -26.03
CA ARG A 501 -5.47 -8.93 -27.08
C ARG A 501 -4.33 -7.95 -27.29
N GLN A 502 -3.20 -8.47 -27.75
CA GLN A 502 -2.06 -7.68 -28.18
C GLN A 502 -2.07 -7.48 -29.69
N THR A 503 -1.65 -6.30 -30.15
CA THR A 503 -1.42 -6.05 -31.59
C THR A 503 0.04 -6.24 -32.01
N LEU A 504 0.95 -6.36 -31.04
CA LEU A 504 2.37 -6.65 -31.28
C LEU A 504 2.56 -8.06 -31.90
N PRO A 505 3.67 -8.26 -32.63
CA PRO A 505 3.99 -9.55 -33.26
C PRO A 505 4.01 -10.69 -32.25
N SER A 506 3.65 -11.90 -32.68
CA SER A 506 3.46 -13.09 -31.82
C SER A 506 4.70 -13.59 -31.05
N ASN A 507 5.85 -12.93 -31.21
CA ASN A 507 7.08 -13.19 -30.47
C ASN A 507 7.35 -12.19 -29.33
N SER A 508 6.41 -11.29 -29.03
CA SER A 508 6.45 -10.44 -27.83
C SER A 508 6.31 -11.28 -26.55
N SER A 509 6.81 -10.77 -25.43
CA SER A 509 6.63 -11.34 -24.09
C SER A 509 5.18 -11.23 -23.56
N GLY A 510 4.19 -10.99 -24.41
CA GLY A 510 2.83 -10.64 -24.02
C GLY A 510 2.68 -9.19 -23.56
N ILE A 511 1.50 -8.87 -23.03
CA ILE A 511 1.18 -7.60 -22.35
C ILE A 511 1.33 -7.80 -20.85
N GLY A 512 1.99 -6.85 -20.17
CA GLY A 512 1.95 -6.69 -18.72
C GLY A 512 0.73 -5.89 -18.27
N LEU A 513 0.18 -6.20 -17.11
CA LEU A 513 -0.97 -5.47 -16.53
C LEU A 513 -0.43 -4.64 -15.38
N VAL A 514 -0.70 -3.34 -15.34
CA VAL A 514 -0.32 -2.47 -14.22
C VAL A 514 -1.58 -1.90 -13.61
N LYS A 515 -1.89 -2.32 -12.38
CA LYS A 515 -3.04 -1.85 -11.60
C LYS A 515 -2.57 -0.95 -10.45
N SER A 516 -3.13 0.26 -10.36
CA SER A 516 -2.94 1.16 -9.22
C SER A 516 -4.26 1.85 -8.81
N GLY A 517 -4.21 2.66 -7.75
CA GLY A 517 -5.37 3.23 -7.09
C GLY A 517 -6.05 2.24 -6.14
N ASP A 518 -6.73 2.77 -5.13
CA ASP A 518 -7.35 2.05 -4.01
C ASP A 518 -8.59 1.24 -4.38
N GLY A 519 -9.17 1.45 -5.57
CA GLY A 519 -10.37 0.76 -6.02
C GLY A 519 -10.14 -0.67 -6.53
N THR A 520 -11.23 -1.34 -6.85
CA THR A 520 -11.25 -2.75 -7.27
C THR A 520 -11.29 -2.88 -8.79
N LEU A 521 -10.34 -3.63 -9.37
CA LEU A 521 -10.39 -4.08 -10.75
C LEU A 521 -10.87 -5.54 -10.81
N VAL A 522 -11.90 -5.82 -11.61
CA VAL A 522 -12.40 -7.17 -11.86
C VAL A 522 -12.11 -7.58 -13.30
N LEU A 523 -11.39 -8.69 -13.48
CA LEU A 523 -11.18 -9.32 -14.79
C LEU A 523 -12.08 -10.55 -14.91
N GLU A 524 -13.15 -10.41 -15.68
CA GLU A 524 -14.10 -11.50 -15.99
C GLU A 524 -13.99 -12.00 -17.44
N SER A 525 -12.97 -11.55 -18.17
CA SER A 525 -12.71 -12.00 -19.55
C SER A 525 -12.69 -13.52 -19.63
N LYS A 526 -13.22 -14.09 -20.73
CA LYS A 526 -13.09 -15.52 -21.00
C LYS A 526 -11.63 -15.90 -21.24
N ASP A 527 -10.89 -15.07 -21.96
CA ASP A 527 -9.52 -15.34 -22.40
C ASP A 527 -8.57 -14.21 -21.98
N LEU A 528 -7.61 -14.54 -21.12
CA LEU A 528 -6.52 -13.64 -20.68
C LEU A 528 -5.17 -14.04 -21.32
N SER A 529 -5.17 -14.86 -22.38
CA SER A 529 -3.95 -15.39 -22.99
C SER A 529 -2.99 -14.35 -23.56
N ALA A 530 -3.42 -13.10 -23.77
CA ALA A 530 -2.53 -12.01 -24.19
C ALA A 530 -1.76 -11.39 -23.01
N LEU A 531 -2.25 -11.55 -21.78
CA LEU A 531 -1.61 -11.11 -20.56
C LEU A 531 -0.61 -12.18 -20.09
N ARG A 532 0.62 -12.08 -20.59
CA ARG A 532 1.74 -13.01 -20.28
C ARG A 532 3.02 -12.30 -19.87
N GLY A 533 3.00 -10.98 -19.80
CA GLY A 533 4.15 -10.18 -19.36
C GLY A 533 4.25 -10.13 -17.84
N ASP A 534 4.98 -9.15 -17.34
CA ASP A 534 5.02 -8.86 -15.92
C ASP A 534 3.77 -8.07 -15.52
N HIS A 535 3.09 -8.53 -14.49
CA HIS A 535 1.87 -7.96 -13.96
C HIS A 535 2.17 -7.33 -12.61
N TYR A 536 1.70 -6.11 -12.40
CA TYR A 536 1.93 -5.31 -11.21
C TYR A 536 0.59 -4.89 -10.63
N LEU A 537 0.29 -5.38 -9.44
CA LEU A 537 -0.84 -5.00 -8.63
C LEU A 537 -0.31 -4.19 -7.46
N HIS A 538 -0.17 -2.89 -7.67
CA HIS A 538 0.43 -2.00 -6.67
C HIS A 538 -0.55 -1.72 -5.54
N GLU A 539 -1.76 -1.28 -5.87
CA GLU A 539 -2.76 -0.79 -4.90
C GLU A 539 -4.16 -1.37 -5.18
N GLY A 540 -4.96 -1.42 -4.12
CA GLY A 540 -6.37 -1.84 -4.16
C GLY A 540 -6.51 -3.34 -4.39
N THR A 541 -7.62 -3.73 -5.01
CA THR A 541 -7.95 -5.14 -5.25
C THR A 541 -7.92 -5.46 -6.74
N LEU A 542 -7.37 -6.62 -7.09
CA LEU A 542 -7.58 -7.29 -8.38
C LEU A 542 -8.35 -8.59 -8.14
N ILE A 543 -9.51 -8.69 -8.77
CA ILE A 543 -10.34 -9.90 -8.77
C ILE A 543 -10.16 -10.60 -10.11
N LEU A 544 -9.71 -11.85 -10.07
CA LEU A 544 -9.69 -12.74 -11.22
C LEU A 544 -10.88 -13.69 -11.11
N ALA A 545 -11.86 -13.49 -12.01
CA ALA A 545 -13.12 -14.23 -12.04
C ALA A 545 -13.45 -14.67 -13.47
N ARG A 546 -12.44 -15.22 -14.16
CA ARG A 546 -12.56 -15.79 -15.51
C ARG A 546 -13.72 -16.79 -15.54
N ARG A 547 -14.59 -16.65 -16.54
CA ARG A 547 -15.72 -17.56 -16.76
C ARG A 547 -15.41 -18.57 -17.87
N GLY A 548 -15.69 -19.84 -17.63
CA GLY A 548 -15.57 -20.91 -18.61
C GLY A 548 -14.16 -21.47 -18.78
N ASP A 549 -13.90 -22.07 -19.95
CA ASP A 549 -12.74 -22.90 -20.27
C ASP A 549 -11.57 -22.15 -20.93
N GLY A 550 -11.53 -20.82 -20.85
CA GLY A 550 -10.48 -20.04 -21.51
C GLY A 550 -9.12 -20.14 -20.82
N ILE A 551 -8.18 -19.26 -21.16
CA ILE A 551 -6.81 -19.29 -20.60
C ILE A 551 -6.70 -18.24 -19.49
N GLY A 552 -6.17 -18.65 -18.34
CA GLY A 552 -5.92 -17.78 -17.19
C GLY A 552 -4.77 -16.78 -17.44
N LEU A 553 -4.55 -15.88 -16.48
CA LEU A 553 -3.44 -14.93 -16.51
C LEU A 553 -2.09 -15.68 -16.49
N GLY A 554 -1.17 -15.35 -17.39
CA GLY A 554 0.18 -15.92 -17.43
C GLY A 554 1.23 -15.02 -16.79
N GLY A 555 2.52 -15.29 -17.05
CA GLY A 555 3.61 -14.39 -16.69
C GLY A 555 3.97 -14.38 -15.20
N HIS A 556 4.60 -13.29 -14.76
CA HIS A 556 4.98 -13.08 -13.37
C HIS A 556 4.09 -12.00 -12.75
N LEU A 557 3.53 -12.26 -11.58
CA LEU A 557 2.60 -11.35 -10.89
C LEU A 557 3.21 -10.80 -9.60
N PHE A 558 3.48 -9.50 -9.57
CA PHE A 558 3.89 -8.76 -8.38
C PHE A 558 2.64 -8.18 -7.71
N VAL A 559 2.37 -8.57 -6.48
CA VAL A 559 1.24 -8.07 -5.68
C VAL A 559 1.79 -7.31 -4.49
N GLY A 560 1.36 -6.07 -4.29
CA GLY A 560 1.90 -5.15 -3.29
C GLY A 560 2.82 -4.10 -3.90
N ASN A 561 3.63 -3.41 -3.09
CA ASN A 561 4.38 -2.20 -3.47
C ASN A 561 3.48 -0.98 -3.83
N GLY A 562 2.35 -0.84 -3.13
CA GLY A 562 1.37 0.23 -3.34
C GLY A 562 1.50 1.51 -2.51
N GLY A 563 2.40 1.53 -1.52
CA GLY A 563 2.33 2.54 -0.47
C GLY A 563 2.05 1.88 0.88
N ARG A 564 1.28 2.55 1.75
CA ARG A 564 0.94 2.04 3.10
C ARG A 564 -0.19 1.02 3.09
N ASP A 565 -1.10 1.10 2.14
CA ASP A 565 -2.22 0.18 2.03
C ASP A 565 -1.79 -0.99 1.14
N GLY A 566 -1.91 -2.21 1.65
CA GLY A 566 -1.55 -3.43 0.93
C GLY A 566 -2.49 -3.72 -0.24
N ALA A 567 -1.98 -4.47 -1.20
CA ALA A 567 -2.74 -4.87 -2.39
C ALA A 567 -3.33 -6.27 -2.24
N LYS A 568 -4.51 -6.51 -2.82
CA LYS A 568 -5.22 -7.78 -2.70
C LYS A 568 -5.43 -8.43 -4.04
N LEU A 569 -5.00 -9.68 -4.16
CA LEU A 569 -5.35 -10.54 -5.29
C LEU A 569 -6.41 -11.54 -4.84
N GLU A 570 -7.60 -11.49 -5.44
CA GLU A 570 -8.68 -12.41 -5.18
C GLU A 570 -8.86 -13.37 -6.36
N LEU A 571 -8.87 -14.67 -6.09
CA LEU A 571 -9.11 -15.71 -7.08
C LEU A 571 -10.51 -16.31 -6.87
N TYR A 572 -11.36 -16.23 -7.89
CA TYR A 572 -12.71 -16.82 -7.88
C TYR A 572 -12.82 -17.95 -8.89
N GLY A 573 -12.98 -19.18 -8.40
CA GLY A 573 -13.02 -20.38 -9.24
C GLY A 573 -11.64 -20.87 -9.70
N ASP A 574 -11.62 -21.98 -10.43
CA ASP A 574 -10.38 -22.71 -10.72
C ASP A 574 -9.53 -22.08 -11.84
N ASN A 575 -8.22 -22.31 -11.76
CA ASN A 575 -7.26 -22.02 -12.82
C ASN A 575 -7.31 -20.56 -13.34
N GLN A 576 -7.53 -19.59 -12.45
CA GLN A 576 -7.52 -18.15 -12.78
C GLN A 576 -6.15 -17.69 -13.30
N LEU A 577 -5.10 -18.35 -12.82
CA LEU A 577 -3.73 -18.19 -13.25
C LEU A 577 -3.28 -19.43 -14.03
N GLN A 578 -2.39 -19.27 -15.01
CA GLN A 578 -1.77 -20.39 -15.70
C GLN A 578 -0.84 -21.14 -14.74
N ARG A 579 -0.70 -22.46 -14.92
CA ARG A 579 0.23 -23.26 -14.10
C ARG A 579 1.68 -22.76 -14.16
N SER A 580 2.10 -22.21 -15.30
CA SER A 580 3.44 -21.64 -15.47
C SER A 580 3.57 -20.21 -14.92
N ALA A 581 2.51 -19.64 -14.34
CA ALA A 581 2.59 -18.32 -13.75
C ALA A 581 3.37 -18.40 -12.42
N SER A 582 4.09 -17.33 -12.13
CA SER A 582 4.78 -17.14 -10.85
C SER A 582 4.27 -15.86 -10.18
N MET A 583 4.41 -15.79 -8.87
CA MET A 583 3.88 -14.70 -8.06
C MET A 583 4.92 -14.24 -7.04
N THR A 584 5.02 -12.93 -6.84
CA THR A 584 5.74 -12.32 -5.72
C THR A 584 4.76 -11.48 -4.91
N LEU A 585 4.52 -11.87 -3.66
CA LEU A 585 3.79 -11.06 -2.69
C LEU A 585 4.77 -10.16 -1.95
N ARG A 586 4.53 -8.85 -1.99
CA ARG A 586 5.37 -7.81 -1.40
C ARG A 586 4.59 -7.08 -0.32
N GLY A 587 4.77 -7.53 0.91
CA GLY A 587 4.14 -6.98 2.09
C GLY A 587 5.04 -5.97 2.78
N ASN A 588 4.43 -4.99 3.44
CA ASN A 588 5.17 -4.18 4.40
C ASN A 588 5.25 -4.93 5.72
N ARG A 589 6.33 -4.73 6.49
CA ARG A 589 6.53 -5.44 7.75
C ARG A 589 5.39 -5.10 8.72
N ILE A 590 4.77 -6.14 9.27
CA ILE A 590 3.66 -6.02 10.21
C ILE A 590 4.14 -5.31 11.48
N ARG A 591 3.26 -4.47 12.02
CA ARG A 591 3.35 -3.90 13.36
C ARG A 591 3.48 -5.05 14.38
N GLU A 592 4.63 -5.18 15.04
CA GLU A 592 4.77 -6.14 16.16
C GLU A 592 3.60 -5.95 17.14
N GLY A 593 2.80 -7.01 17.34
CA GLY A 593 1.69 -7.03 18.30
C GLY A 593 0.35 -6.48 17.81
N ILE A 594 0.22 -6.01 16.56
CA ILE A 594 -1.09 -5.76 15.95
C ILE A 594 -1.32 -6.86 14.94
N PHE A 595 -2.31 -7.71 15.23
CA PHE A 595 -2.82 -8.71 14.28
C PHE A 595 -2.92 -8.04 12.91
N PRO A 596 -2.39 -8.64 11.84
CA PRO A 596 -2.52 -8.06 10.53
C PRO A 596 -4.01 -7.92 10.26
N ASP A 597 -4.47 -6.68 10.24
CA ASP A 597 -5.74 -6.38 9.67
C ASP A 597 -5.66 -6.74 8.18
N HIS A 598 -6.80 -6.81 7.54
CA HIS A 598 -6.89 -7.05 6.09
C HIS A 598 -6.24 -5.91 5.26
N SER A 599 -5.35 -5.08 5.82
CA SER A 599 -4.62 -4.03 5.12
C SER A 599 -3.26 -4.48 4.57
N ASN A 600 -2.81 -5.70 4.87
CA ASN A 600 -1.60 -6.25 4.25
C ASN A 600 -1.80 -6.71 2.82
N THR A 601 -0.69 -6.82 2.09
CA THR A 601 -0.64 -7.52 0.81
C THR A 601 -1.11 -8.97 0.99
N SER A 602 -2.18 -9.35 0.28
CA SER A 602 -2.82 -10.66 0.44
C SER A 602 -3.14 -11.34 -0.88
N LEU A 603 -3.08 -12.68 -0.84
CA LEU A 603 -3.72 -13.58 -1.80
C LEU A 603 -4.95 -14.21 -1.14
N GLU A 604 -6.13 -14.02 -1.73
CA GLU A 604 -7.40 -14.51 -1.20
C GLU A 604 -8.05 -15.52 -2.14
N LEU A 605 -8.50 -16.65 -1.57
CA LEU A 605 -9.02 -17.79 -2.32
C LEU A 605 -10.52 -17.96 -2.08
N TYR A 606 -11.29 -18.00 -3.16
CA TYR A 606 -12.75 -18.15 -3.17
C TYR A 606 -13.22 -19.30 -4.06
N SER A 607 -13.27 -20.53 -3.52
CA SER A 607 -13.71 -21.76 -4.19
C SER A 607 -12.79 -22.11 -5.35
N VAL A 608 -11.52 -22.32 -5.04
CA VAL A 608 -10.45 -22.37 -6.03
C VAL A 608 -9.68 -23.68 -5.95
N GLU A 609 -9.44 -24.31 -7.11
CA GLU A 609 -8.33 -25.20 -7.38
C GLU A 609 -7.32 -24.48 -8.30
N GLN A 610 -6.14 -24.14 -7.76
CA GLN A 610 -5.10 -23.38 -8.47
C GLN A 610 -3.72 -24.01 -8.27
N TYR A 611 -2.96 -24.14 -9.35
CA TYR A 611 -1.55 -24.52 -9.32
C TYR A 611 -0.69 -23.45 -9.99
N LEU A 612 0.48 -23.18 -9.43
CA LEU A 612 1.42 -22.15 -9.86
C LEU A 612 2.84 -22.71 -9.84
N ASP A 613 3.74 -22.07 -10.57
CA ASP A 613 5.16 -22.44 -10.57
C ASP A 613 5.81 -22.00 -9.27
N THR A 614 6.03 -20.70 -9.08
CA THR A 614 6.74 -20.17 -7.91
C THR A 614 5.92 -19.13 -7.16
N LEU A 615 5.91 -19.20 -5.83
CA LEU A 615 5.49 -18.12 -4.93
C LEU A 615 6.71 -17.56 -4.20
N THR A 616 6.97 -16.27 -4.35
CA THR A 616 8.00 -15.53 -3.62
C THR A 616 7.34 -14.60 -2.60
N ILE A 617 7.87 -14.56 -1.39
CA ILE A 617 7.40 -13.70 -0.30
C ILE A 617 8.51 -12.71 0.06
N GLU A 618 8.20 -11.42 -0.06
CA GLU A 618 9.04 -10.29 0.34
C GLU A 618 8.31 -9.50 1.42
N GLY A 619 8.91 -9.38 2.60
CA GLY A 619 8.25 -8.80 3.77
C GLY A 619 7.17 -9.72 4.35
N ALA A 620 6.16 -9.13 5.00
CA ALA A 620 5.14 -9.89 5.71
C ALA A 620 3.83 -9.92 4.90
N CYS A 621 3.46 -11.10 4.41
CA CYS A 621 2.36 -11.29 3.47
C CYS A 621 1.32 -12.27 4.02
N ALA A 622 0.09 -12.17 3.51
CA ALA A 622 -1.00 -13.06 3.88
C ALA A 622 -1.47 -13.95 2.72
N LEU A 623 -1.78 -15.21 3.03
CA LEU A 623 -2.60 -16.09 2.19
C LEU A 623 -3.87 -16.40 2.97
N ASN A 624 -5.03 -16.11 2.39
CA ASN A 624 -6.31 -16.23 3.07
C ASN A 624 -7.24 -17.19 2.32
N PHE A 625 -7.64 -18.26 2.99
CA PHE A 625 -8.77 -19.09 2.58
C PHE A 625 -10.06 -18.39 3.02
N ALA A 626 -10.56 -17.47 2.20
CA ALA A 626 -11.58 -16.51 2.58
C ALA A 626 -12.99 -17.12 2.69
N ASN A 627 -13.22 -18.31 2.13
CA ASN A 627 -14.49 -19.00 2.22
C ASN A 627 -14.64 -19.82 3.50
N GLY A 628 -15.87 -19.88 4.00
CA GLY A 628 -16.22 -20.70 5.17
C GLY A 628 -16.01 -22.21 4.99
N PRO A 629 -16.33 -23.00 6.03
CA PRO A 629 -15.86 -24.37 6.25
C PRO A 629 -16.30 -25.43 5.23
N SER A 630 -17.25 -25.08 4.36
CA SER A 630 -17.92 -26.03 3.46
C SER A 630 -17.39 -26.01 2.03
N VAL A 631 -16.39 -25.18 1.75
CA VAL A 631 -15.80 -25.01 0.43
C VAL A 631 -14.42 -25.63 0.43
N ASN A 632 -14.16 -26.52 -0.54
CA ASN A 632 -12.82 -26.99 -0.78
C ASN A 632 -12.04 -25.93 -1.56
N ASP A 633 -10.95 -25.45 -0.96
CA ASP A 633 -9.99 -24.56 -1.59
C ASP A 633 -8.63 -25.26 -1.60
N LEU A 634 -7.99 -25.27 -2.75
CA LEU A 634 -6.69 -25.87 -2.97
C LEU A 634 -5.82 -24.90 -3.75
N ILE A 635 -4.65 -24.61 -3.19
CA ILE A 635 -3.59 -23.91 -3.90
C ILE A 635 -2.30 -24.71 -3.81
N GLY A 636 -1.65 -24.96 -4.94
CA GLY A 636 -0.39 -25.67 -5.02
C GLY A 636 0.69 -24.88 -5.74
N PHE A 637 1.92 -25.03 -5.26
CA PHE A 637 3.10 -24.41 -5.85
C PHE A 637 4.14 -25.47 -6.19
N ASP A 638 4.89 -25.27 -7.28
CA ASP A 638 6.09 -26.07 -7.55
C ASP A 638 7.25 -25.60 -6.63
N HIS A 639 7.34 -24.30 -6.34
CA HIS A 639 8.33 -23.68 -5.45
C HIS A 639 7.72 -22.60 -4.54
N ILE A 640 8.21 -22.50 -3.30
CA ILE A 640 7.94 -21.36 -2.39
C ILE A 640 9.27 -20.82 -1.89
N VAL A 641 9.48 -19.51 -2.06
CA VAL A 641 10.71 -18.79 -1.69
C VAL A 641 10.36 -17.68 -0.69
N ILE A 642 11.07 -17.62 0.43
CA ILE A 642 10.96 -16.51 1.39
C ILE A 642 12.24 -15.69 1.33
N ALA A 643 12.16 -14.46 0.79
CA ALA A 643 13.27 -13.68 0.27
C ALA A 643 14.40 -13.42 1.29
N ASP A 644 14.05 -13.13 2.54
CA ASP A 644 15.00 -12.87 3.61
C ASP A 644 14.48 -13.30 4.99
N ASN A 645 15.36 -13.25 5.99
CA ASN A 645 15.05 -13.68 7.36
C ASN A 645 14.00 -12.80 8.08
N THR A 646 13.59 -11.69 7.49
CA THR A 646 12.54 -10.80 8.02
C THR A 646 11.20 -10.98 7.30
N SER A 647 11.19 -11.71 6.20
CA SER A 647 9.99 -12.01 5.42
C SER A 647 9.25 -13.21 6.01
N GLU A 648 7.93 -13.16 6.00
CA GLU A 648 7.06 -14.20 6.58
C GLU A 648 5.76 -14.34 5.79
N LEU A 649 5.23 -15.56 5.74
CA LEU A 649 3.93 -15.86 5.17
C LEU A 649 2.98 -16.28 6.28
N ILE A 650 1.85 -15.58 6.39
CA ILE A 650 0.82 -15.94 7.35
C ILE A 650 -0.40 -16.48 6.60
N VAL A 651 -0.85 -17.67 7.02
CA VAL A 651 -1.96 -18.40 6.42
C VAL A 651 -3.20 -18.26 7.31
N TYR A 652 -4.27 -17.69 6.75
CA TYR A 652 -5.55 -17.47 7.39
C TYR A 652 -6.66 -18.34 6.80
N GLY A 653 -7.68 -18.59 7.63
CA GLY A 653 -8.87 -19.35 7.21
C GLY A 653 -8.60 -20.82 6.89
N TRP A 654 -7.40 -21.33 7.22
CA TRP A 654 -7.09 -22.75 7.01
C TRP A 654 -7.99 -23.60 7.89
N GLU A 655 -8.56 -24.64 7.29
CA GLU A 655 -9.39 -25.61 7.97
C GLU A 655 -9.04 -27.02 7.52
N GLU A 656 -9.09 -27.95 8.46
CA GLU A 656 -8.78 -29.34 8.24
C GLU A 656 -9.64 -29.94 7.11
N LEU A 657 -9.01 -30.71 6.23
CA LEU A 657 -9.64 -31.50 5.15
C LEU A 657 -10.29 -30.69 4.02
N THR A 658 -10.47 -29.38 4.15
CA THR A 658 -11.13 -28.55 3.13
C THR A 658 -10.22 -27.49 2.53
N LYS A 659 -9.18 -27.05 3.26
CA LYS A 659 -8.25 -26.02 2.78
C LYS A 659 -6.86 -26.60 2.64
N HIS A 660 -6.33 -26.58 1.43
CA HIS A 660 -5.05 -27.22 1.12
C HIS A 660 -4.04 -26.21 0.57
N LEU A 661 -2.90 -26.10 1.25
CA LEU A 661 -1.71 -25.41 0.77
C LEU A 661 -0.66 -26.47 0.40
N LEU A 662 -0.41 -26.64 -0.89
CA LEU A 662 0.43 -27.73 -1.41
C LEU A 662 1.78 -27.21 -1.93
N ILE A 663 2.80 -28.05 -1.78
CA ILE A 663 4.13 -27.84 -2.36
C ILE A 663 4.58 -29.11 -3.08
N HIS A 664 5.07 -28.97 -4.31
CA HIS A 664 5.53 -30.11 -5.09
C HIS A 664 6.72 -30.79 -4.41
N ARG A 665 6.77 -32.13 -4.46
CA ARG A 665 7.79 -32.92 -3.77
C ARG A 665 9.22 -32.61 -4.21
N SER A 666 9.42 -32.06 -5.40
CA SER A 666 10.75 -31.63 -5.86
C SER A 666 11.34 -30.49 -5.03
N ALA A 667 10.52 -29.72 -4.30
CA ALA A 667 10.95 -28.58 -3.51
C ALA A 667 11.12 -28.89 -2.01
N GLU A 668 11.07 -30.16 -1.59
CA GLU A 668 11.16 -30.55 -0.16
C GLU A 668 12.37 -29.96 0.57
N ALA A 669 13.56 -30.07 -0.04
CA ALA A 669 14.79 -29.55 0.54
C ALA A 669 14.80 -28.02 0.64
N GLU A 670 14.14 -27.35 -0.30
CA GLU A 670 14.05 -25.90 -0.35
C GLU A 670 13.06 -25.37 0.69
N ILE A 671 11.84 -25.92 0.75
CA ILE A 671 10.79 -25.45 1.67
C ILE A 671 11.16 -25.70 3.14
N ALA A 672 11.94 -26.75 3.44
CA ALA A 672 12.36 -27.08 4.80
C ALA A 672 13.07 -25.93 5.53
N GLN A 673 13.78 -25.05 4.81
CA GLN A 673 14.46 -23.89 5.38
C GLN A 673 13.51 -22.70 5.67
N TYR A 674 12.27 -22.78 5.17
CA TYR A 674 11.27 -21.72 5.23
C TYR A 674 10.10 -22.03 6.17
N LEU A 675 9.89 -23.29 6.56
CA LEU A 675 8.74 -23.72 7.39
C LEU A 675 8.58 -22.90 8.69
N GLY A 676 9.68 -22.51 9.35
CA GLY A 676 9.62 -21.66 10.55
C GLY A 676 9.17 -20.20 10.30
N ARG A 677 9.06 -19.79 9.03
CA ARG A 677 8.58 -18.47 8.58
C ARG A 677 7.21 -18.55 7.92
N ILE A 678 6.60 -19.73 7.87
CA ILE A 678 5.21 -19.92 7.45
C ILE A 678 4.41 -20.19 8.73
N LYS A 679 3.44 -19.34 8.98
CA LYS A 679 2.64 -19.33 10.21
C LYS A 679 1.18 -19.54 9.89
N PHE A 680 0.45 -20.21 10.78
CA PHE A 680 -0.98 -20.46 10.63
C PHE A 680 -1.80 -19.77 11.72
N GLY A 681 -2.91 -19.18 11.31
CA GLY A 681 -3.90 -18.60 12.21
C GLY A 681 -3.39 -17.40 13.01
N TYR A 682 -4.11 -17.08 14.08
CA TYR A 682 -3.78 -15.96 14.98
C TYR A 682 -2.72 -16.32 16.02
N ASP A 683 -2.57 -17.61 16.33
CA ASP A 683 -1.59 -18.11 17.29
C ASP A 683 -0.18 -18.25 16.67
N GLU A 684 -0.06 -17.96 15.36
CA GLU A 684 1.17 -18.00 14.59
C GLU A 684 1.90 -19.37 14.67
N ASP A 685 1.11 -20.45 14.66
CA ASP A 685 1.64 -21.81 14.74
C ASP A 685 2.60 -22.08 13.56
N PRO A 686 3.83 -22.55 13.81
CA PRO A 686 4.76 -22.89 12.74
C PRO A 686 4.21 -23.95 11.80
N ALA A 687 4.69 -23.95 10.56
CA ALA A 687 4.32 -24.95 9.57
C ALA A 687 5.18 -26.22 9.65
N HIS A 688 4.63 -27.33 9.17
CA HIS A 688 5.37 -28.53 8.79
C HIS A 688 4.72 -29.23 7.59
N LEU A 689 5.37 -30.29 7.07
CA LEU A 689 4.91 -31.04 5.91
C LEU A 689 4.24 -32.36 6.31
N ILE A 690 3.14 -32.70 5.65
CA ILE A 690 2.53 -34.04 5.64
C ILE A 690 2.38 -34.56 4.20
N ASP A 691 2.34 -35.88 4.04
CA ASP A 691 2.08 -36.49 2.73
C ASP A 691 0.64 -36.19 2.27
N TYR A 692 0.50 -35.62 1.06
CA TYR A 692 -0.81 -35.40 0.43
C TYR A 692 -1.09 -36.44 -0.66
N ASN A 693 -0.25 -36.47 -1.70
CA ASN A 693 -0.34 -37.46 -2.78
C ASN A 693 1.06 -37.79 -3.35
N ALA A 694 1.12 -38.50 -4.48
CA ALA A 694 2.38 -38.93 -5.09
C ALA A 694 3.30 -37.77 -5.54
N ASP A 695 2.73 -36.59 -5.80
CA ASP A 695 3.42 -35.44 -6.39
C ASP A 695 3.58 -34.27 -5.41
N TYR A 696 2.74 -34.19 -4.38
CA TYR A 696 2.70 -33.05 -3.44
C TYR A 696 2.77 -33.46 -1.97
N PHE A 697 3.39 -32.57 -1.19
CA PHE A 697 3.18 -32.44 0.24
C PHE A 697 2.14 -31.37 0.53
N GLU A 698 1.48 -31.47 1.69
CA GLU A 698 0.66 -30.40 2.24
C GLU A 698 1.41 -29.69 3.36
N ILE A 699 1.36 -28.37 3.36
CA ILE A 699 1.89 -27.49 4.41
C ILE A 699 0.75 -27.26 5.41
N VAL A 700 0.96 -27.66 6.66
CA VAL A 700 -0.06 -27.65 7.73
C VAL A 700 0.52 -27.09 9.05
N PRO A 701 -0.32 -26.58 9.97
CA PRO A 701 0.15 -26.15 11.29
C PRO A 701 0.70 -27.31 12.13
N THR A 702 1.71 -27.07 12.97
CA THR A 702 2.38 -28.10 13.79
C THR A 702 1.49 -28.92 14.72
N TRP A 703 0.33 -28.42 15.13
CA TRP A 703 -0.60 -29.20 15.96
C TRP A 703 -1.36 -30.27 15.17
N TYR A 704 -1.38 -30.18 13.84
CA TYR A 704 -2.09 -31.12 12.97
C TYR A 704 -1.20 -32.27 12.51
N ASN A 705 -1.45 -33.50 12.98
CA ASN A 705 -0.58 -34.65 12.69
C ASN A 705 -1.09 -35.58 11.56
N GLY A 706 -1.96 -35.08 10.66
CA GLY A 706 -2.42 -35.83 9.49
C GLY A 706 -3.06 -37.19 9.82
N ALA A 707 -3.77 -37.30 10.95
CA ALA A 707 -4.38 -38.56 11.34
C ALA A 707 -5.31 -39.04 10.22
N PRO A 708 -5.15 -40.26 9.68
CA PRO A 708 -5.97 -40.75 8.59
C PRO A 708 -7.43 -40.67 9.02
N GLU A 709 -8.30 -40.15 8.15
CA GLU A 709 -9.70 -39.93 8.49
C GLU A 709 -10.25 -41.16 9.25
N PRO A 710 -11.03 -40.95 10.33
CA PRO A 710 -11.79 -42.03 10.95
C PRO A 710 -12.64 -42.80 9.92
N GLY A 711 -12.97 -42.18 8.78
CA GLY A 711 -13.60 -42.80 7.61
C GLY A 711 -12.71 -43.77 6.83
N THR A 712 -11.43 -43.46 6.57
CA THR A 712 -10.50 -44.39 5.90
C THR A 712 -10.11 -45.53 6.84
N THR A 713 -9.84 -45.20 8.11
CA THR A 713 -9.62 -46.19 9.16
C THR A 713 -10.88 -47.03 9.36
N GLY A 714 -12.06 -46.40 9.35
CA GLY A 714 -13.37 -47.05 9.43
C GLY A 714 -13.69 -47.93 8.23
N ALA A 715 -13.31 -47.53 7.02
CA ALA A 715 -13.52 -48.30 5.78
C ALA A 715 -12.58 -49.52 5.72
N VAL A 716 -11.32 -49.37 6.15
CA VAL A 716 -10.38 -50.48 6.29
C VAL A 716 -10.85 -51.44 7.39
N LEU A 717 -11.32 -50.92 8.52
CA LEU A 717 -11.91 -51.73 9.60
C LEU A 717 -13.22 -52.41 9.16
N ALA A 718 -14.07 -51.75 8.40
CA ALA A 718 -15.33 -52.29 7.87
C ALA A 718 -15.05 -53.38 6.81
N ALA A 719 -14.11 -53.14 5.90
CA ALA A 719 -13.66 -54.14 4.93
C ALA A 719 -13.02 -55.34 5.63
N GLY A 720 -12.20 -55.10 6.65
CA GLY A 720 -11.64 -56.13 7.52
C GLY A 720 -12.71 -56.94 8.27
N ALA A 721 -13.73 -56.27 8.82
CA ALA A 721 -14.86 -56.91 9.50
C ALA A 721 -15.72 -57.75 8.55
N LEU A 722 -16.00 -57.26 7.33
CA LEU A 722 -16.69 -58.01 6.28
C LEU A 722 -15.88 -59.22 5.82
N GLY A 723 -14.57 -59.06 5.64
CA GLY A 723 -13.64 -60.16 5.32
C GLY A 723 -13.60 -61.23 6.41
N PHE A 724 -13.53 -60.82 7.68
CA PHE A 724 -13.57 -61.73 8.84
C PHE A 724 -14.91 -62.45 8.97
N PHE A 725 -16.02 -61.76 8.75
CA PHE A 725 -17.37 -62.36 8.74
C PHE A 725 -17.50 -63.42 7.63
N ALA A 726 -17.05 -63.11 6.41
CA ALA A 726 -17.03 -64.04 5.29
C ALA A 726 -16.15 -65.27 5.57
N TRP A 727 -14.97 -65.07 6.16
CA TRP A 727 -14.08 -66.15 6.58
C TRP A 727 -14.71 -67.06 7.64
N ARG A 728 -15.35 -66.48 8.67
CA ARG A 728 -16.04 -67.25 9.72
C ARG A 728 -17.17 -68.09 9.15
N ARG A 729 -17.98 -67.51 8.23
CA ARG A 729 -19.08 -68.23 7.57
C ARG A 729 -18.58 -69.40 6.73
N ARG A 730 -17.45 -69.25 6.03
CA ARG A 730 -16.79 -70.32 5.27
C ARG A 730 -16.27 -71.44 6.18
N ARG A 731 -15.72 -71.10 7.35
CA ARG A 731 -15.26 -72.09 8.35
C ARG A 731 -16.40 -72.89 8.96
N VAL A 732 -17.56 -72.26 9.19
CA VAL A 732 -18.76 -72.94 9.66
C VAL A 732 -19.30 -73.87 8.58
N ALA A 733 -19.40 -73.41 7.33
CA ALA A 733 -19.83 -74.26 6.21
C ALA A 733 -18.94 -75.51 6.03
N ASN A 734 -17.61 -75.35 6.14
CA ASN A 734 -16.65 -76.47 6.07
C ASN A 734 -16.65 -77.41 7.29
N LYS A 735 -17.35 -77.07 8.39
CA LYS A 735 -17.54 -77.98 9.54
C LYS A 735 -18.80 -78.83 9.43
N TYR A 736 -19.70 -78.48 8.50
CA TYR A 736 -20.98 -79.17 8.27
C TYR A 736 -21.07 -79.81 6.88
N ALA A 737 -20.01 -79.70 6.07
CA ALA A 737 -19.72 -80.53 4.91
C ALA A 737 -18.66 -81.55 5.31
#